data_AF-A0A928CJN6-F1
#
_entry.id   AF-A0A928CJN6-F1
#
_cell.length_a   1.000
_cell.length_b   1.000
_cell.length_c   1.000
_cell.angle_alpha   90.00
_cell.angle_beta   90.00
_cell.angle_gamma   90.00
#
_symmetry.space_group_name_H-M   'P 1'
#
loop_
_entity.id
_entity.type
_entity.pdbx_description
1 polymer ?
#
loop_
_entity_poly.entity_id
_entity_poly.type
_entity_poly.pdbx_seq_one_letter_code
_entity_poly.pdbx_strand_id
1 'polypeptide(L)'
;MKKIFTAGAFLLLGSAVSYLCGGEFELKESGAIFSRQQPLISSSSFTMGSTELLEGKKGDIKRLDDGSIVFNRFSKERVPFREEIVVNGDGSEVEITFSMRVESDHEAVAGKKPLIYAVKLPWNIFENKKYHGVTGRVSSPKEISGECSKDFASGYKNMRTIVVGSDSKKDGLVLDFNPVGYADAISDYSGNCVRGIWSVTRKGNEIHCTIGITPDPYGAEFTGKLKIVRGDFATYRSRHALTRFSWGDSYLPQYLFSFGPGKAADHYTAVRAEAFSDSKKYGWISNKSAVPAAGAPEGAFYSALQGKDGKFRIAGMNPGLYIVTIGSGNYAGKSNKFTARVNGELFLQNESVKAGNAVTASGAVWVKDKLDVELSGDYLISTLGVQMLLADAEDVNVRRDFYRTRGFEPSVVFRNGLYNIPARFSAAREEFFLPEPGKEAAGAYREPARRVQVLDTKKYPAADWRYGAIISNFGPNNSGTLGEYPDDKELDKHLKFLKDNNSSVVISNGMLSRHTYYAHLDRAEKAVKRLTERAHKQGLRVMDHQDLTLLWNIDAGFRAAAENISQLQRMNINQLPSPYFCFTNKAFREHYFEYIKNFVRNTNVDSMMLDEVMFFQYCCTCAACREEFHKDTNWYIPVNEMDKSLNDNGHPLRRAFLNWRKVQVGNFFADLRKAIDEVKPDFSLVAYTTHYGYYSNYASFGNGSDLIEIARGADFLGTEITTRNQWRGARAVFALRKAKNLLRNAYNVPVWTLCGTNSTSYEVLYTAWAMSNMNGQSTWVNDDSRPKPGQGDFFALKENMDLKNAESAAQVALLFSARGRDWGRGLSSTSEILGTGQVLDTVHVPYDYIGEMNLNARQLAKYKVLMLGSCSALTDEEVAAIKEFMKNGGWVYANTTVGWEDGLGVRRKEWAFADVCDFDMKYSFNRPDSVIDPVSGKTVSFRSKLYNVPVSGVKDKSSRLWLKKDQPMILERNYGKGKFIYQTASMGLHLCAGEGYVSKKWEFEPDTALEGVFSNMMLAIVNEASAGRWQTNLPAGVLTTLYKNGNRWSIHLLNTRNNLLPKGEIVTYGVPADAFPPLEKDAVITLFDLEDVKQVRAVSPDFAGARNLEFKKNSTGGITLTLPVELLKVYTIIHIDCGEKKR
;
A
#
# COMPACT_ATOMS: atom_id res chain seq x y z
N MET A 1 33.63 67.89 10.00
CA MET A 1 32.70 68.98 10.36
C MET A 1 31.69 69.14 9.22
N LYS A 2 30.38 69.11 9.56
CA LYS A 2 29.19 69.65 8.84
C LYS A 2 28.87 69.09 7.43
N LYS A 3 27.70 68.46 7.20
CA LYS A 3 26.32 69.03 7.03
C LYS A 3 26.23 69.86 5.73
N ILE A 4 25.21 69.82 4.86
CA ILE A 4 23.91 69.13 4.72
C ILE A 4 23.29 69.72 3.41
N PHE A 5 22.47 68.94 2.70
CA PHE A 5 21.30 69.35 1.88
C PHE A 5 21.37 69.80 0.39
N THR A 6 20.65 68.97 -0.40
CA THR A 6 19.58 69.22 -1.41
C THR A 6 19.86 69.61 -2.87
N ALA A 7 19.53 68.61 -3.71
CA ALA A 7 18.48 68.57 -4.75
C ALA A 7 18.70 69.31 -6.09
N GLY A 8 18.58 68.52 -7.17
CA GLY A 8 18.19 69.02 -8.48
C GLY A 8 18.74 68.24 -9.68
N ALA A 9 17.89 67.36 -10.22
CA ALA A 9 17.88 66.88 -11.61
C ALA A 9 19.03 65.98 -12.12
N PHE A 10 18.70 64.70 -12.35
CA PHE A 10 19.29 63.94 -13.46
C PHE A 10 18.17 63.46 -14.38
N LEU A 11 18.06 64.12 -15.54
CA LEU A 11 17.59 63.52 -16.77
C LEU A 11 18.59 62.43 -17.17
N LEU A 12 18.14 61.18 -17.34
CA LEU A 12 18.85 60.19 -18.14
C LEU A 12 17.84 59.44 -19.03
N LEU A 13 17.81 59.92 -20.28
CA LEU A 13 17.66 59.20 -21.54
C LEU A 13 17.07 57.77 -21.44
N GLY A 14 15.84 57.65 -21.95
CA GLY A 14 15.21 56.38 -22.27
C GLY A 14 15.99 55.63 -23.35
N SER A 15 16.46 54.43 -23.01
CA SER A 15 16.56 53.37 -24.00
C SER A 15 15.13 52.90 -24.31
N ALA A 16 14.77 52.88 -25.58
CA ALA A 16 13.51 52.30 -26.03
C ALA A 16 13.48 50.84 -25.57
N VAL A 17 12.59 50.53 -24.62
CA VAL A 17 12.40 49.18 -24.12
C VAL A 17 11.70 48.38 -25.24
N SER A 18 12.42 47.45 -25.89
CA SER A 18 11.83 46.53 -26.86
C SER A 18 11.00 45.48 -26.11
N TYR A 19 9.68 45.61 -26.18
CA TYR A 19 8.75 44.58 -25.72
C TYR A 19 8.57 43.54 -26.83
N LEU A 20 8.69 42.25 -26.49
CA LEU A 20 8.62 41.18 -27.48
C LEU A 20 7.15 40.84 -27.85
N CYS A 21 6.23 41.00 -26.91
CA CYS A 21 4.77 40.83 -27.06
C CYS A 21 4.01 41.98 -26.38
N GLY A 22 2.75 42.21 -26.77
CA GLY A 22 1.82 43.13 -26.11
C GLY A 22 0.59 42.39 -25.57
N GLY A 23 0.06 42.83 -24.42
CA GLY A 23 -1.03 42.17 -23.70
C GLY A 23 -1.05 42.56 -22.21
N GLU A 24 -1.65 41.73 -21.34
CA GLU A 24 -1.62 41.93 -19.88
C GLU A 24 -0.24 41.60 -19.26
N PHE A 25 0.48 40.68 -19.88
CA PHE A 25 1.85 40.30 -19.56
C PHE A 25 2.78 40.54 -20.74
N GLU A 26 3.98 41.05 -20.45
CA GLU A 26 4.97 41.44 -21.45
C GLU A 26 6.33 40.82 -21.10
N LEU A 27 7.00 40.22 -22.08
CA LEU A 27 8.32 39.61 -21.93
C LEU A 27 9.42 40.52 -22.51
N LYS A 28 10.50 40.73 -21.74
CA LYS A 28 11.71 41.44 -22.19
C LYS A 28 12.78 40.49 -22.69
N GLU A 29 13.73 41.02 -23.46
CA GLU A 29 14.93 40.28 -23.93
C GLU A 29 15.79 39.69 -22.79
N SER A 30 15.72 40.27 -21.60
CA SER A 30 16.40 39.76 -20.40
C SER A 30 15.71 38.55 -19.75
N GLY A 31 14.53 38.15 -20.23
CA GLY A 31 13.66 37.17 -19.58
C GLY A 31 12.81 37.72 -18.44
N ALA A 32 12.92 39.03 -18.14
CA ALA A 32 12.08 39.68 -17.14
C ALA A 32 10.63 39.84 -17.65
N ILE A 33 9.67 39.61 -16.76
CA ILE A 33 8.24 39.67 -17.08
C ILE A 33 7.63 40.89 -16.41
N PHE A 34 6.85 41.62 -17.18
CA PHE A 34 6.12 42.81 -16.76
C PHE A 34 4.62 42.54 -16.83
N SER A 35 3.85 43.16 -15.94
CA SER A 35 2.39 43.26 -16.06
C SER A 35 2.01 44.73 -16.01
N ARG A 36 1.30 45.21 -17.03
CA ARG A 36 0.91 46.64 -17.16
C ARG A 36 2.09 47.59 -16.89
N GLN A 37 3.23 47.34 -17.54
CA GLN A 37 4.47 48.10 -17.42
C GLN A 37 5.14 48.09 -16.02
N GLN A 38 4.64 47.32 -15.05
CA GLN A 38 5.30 47.09 -13.77
C GLN A 38 6.02 45.74 -13.76
N PRO A 39 7.21 45.62 -13.15
CA PRO A 39 7.89 44.33 -13.02
C PRO A 39 7.02 43.33 -12.24
N LEU A 40 6.77 42.15 -12.82
CA LEU A 40 6.05 41.05 -12.19
C LEU A 40 7.02 40.01 -11.62
N ILE A 41 7.99 39.60 -12.45
CA ILE A 41 9.07 38.69 -12.05
C ILE A 41 10.38 39.45 -12.19
N SER A 42 11.05 39.69 -11.06
CA SER A 42 12.31 40.44 -11.02
C SER A 42 13.47 39.60 -11.55
N SER A 43 13.51 38.32 -11.18
CA SER A 43 14.48 37.33 -11.65
C SER A 43 14.08 35.91 -11.24
N SER A 44 14.80 34.91 -11.76
CA SER A 44 14.81 33.54 -11.26
C SER A 44 16.25 33.06 -11.04
N SER A 45 16.40 32.02 -10.23
CA SER A 45 17.70 31.45 -9.83
C SER A 45 17.64 29.93 -9.71
N PHE A 46 18.73 29.25 -10.06
CA PHE A 46 18.99 27.85 -9.75
C PHE A 46 20.21 27.77 -8.84
N THR A 47 20.05 27.24 -7.63
CA THR A 47 21.18 27.06 -6.71
C THR A 47 21.45 25.60 -6.38
N MET A 48 22.73 25.27 -6.25
CA MET A 48 23.21 24.03 -5.65
C MET A 48 24.04 24.38 -4.41
N GLY A 49 23.45 24.26 -3.23
CA GLY A 49 24.04 24.82 -2.01
C GLY A 49 24.13 26.35 -2.12
N SER A 50 25.34 26.90 -2.14
CA SER A 50 25.58 28.35 -2.28
C SER A 50 25.96 28.79 -3.70
N THR A 51 26.06 27.87 -4.67
CA THR A 51 26.47 28.17 -6.04
C THR A 51 25.25 28.46 -6.92
N GLU A 52 25.22 29.61 -7.60
CA GLU A 52 24.21 29.98 -8.60
C GLU A 52 24.56 29.40 -9.97
N LEU A 53 23.60 28.75 -10.64
CA LEU A 53 23.80 28.03 -11.90
C LEU A 53 23.31 28.82 -13.13
N LEU A 54 22.42 29.81 -12.93
CA LEU A 54 21.91 30.67 -14.02
C LEU A 54 22.79 31.88 -14.32
N GLU A 55 23.74 32.20 -13.44
CA GLU A 55 24.57 33.40 -13.56
C GLU A 55 25.33 33.44 -14.90
N GLY A 56 25.19 34.55 -15.62
CA GLY A 56 25.86 34.77 -16.91
C GLY A 56 25.33 33.97 -18.11
N LYS A 57 24.27 33.14 -17.95
CA LYS A 57 23.69 32.38 -19.05
C LYS A 57 22.76 33.25 -19.91
N LYS A 58 23.02 33.35 -21.21
CA LYS A 58 22.17 34.04 -22.19
C LYS A 58 20.94 33.18 -22.51
N GLY A 59 19.79 33.82 -22.72
CA GLY A 59 18.56 33.14 -23.14
C GLY A 59 18.30 33.29 -24.64
N ASP A 60 17.66 32.29 -25.21
CA ASP A 60 17.20 32.26 -26.59
C ASP A 60 15.71 32.59 -26.64
N ILE A 61 15.30 33.43 -27.59
CA ILE A 61 13.90 33.82 -27.80
C ILE A 61 13.37 33.19 -29.07
N LYS A 62 12.19 32.58 -28.98
CA LYS A 62 11.46 32.00 -30.12
C LYS A 62 10.00 32.45 -30.07
N ARG A 63 9.44 32.86 -31.20
CA ARG A 63 7.99 33.04 -31.37
C ARG A 63 7.41 31.75 -31.96
N LEU A 64 6.34 31.23 -31.35
CA LEU A 64 5.64 30.03 -31.81
C LEU A 64 4.52 30.39 -32.80
N ASP A 65 4.01 29.37 -33.50
CA ASP A 65 2.96 29.51 -34.51
C ASP A 65 1.62 30.02 -33.92
N ASP A 66 1.37 29.74 -32.64
CA ASP A 66 0.19 30.23 -31.90
C ASP A 66 0.35 31.68 -31.39
N GLY A 67 1.44 32.35 -31.76
CA GLY A 67 1.77 33.73 -31.36
C GLY A 67 2.50 33.83 -30.02
N SER A 68 2.62 32.73 -29.25
CA SER A 68 3.31 32.70 -27.97
C SER A 68 4.79 33.07 -28.13
N ILE A 69 5.36 33.69 -27.11
CA ILE A 69 6.78 34.02 -27.05
C ILE A 69 7.44 33.21 -25.96
N VAL A 70 8.44 32.43 -26.36
CA VAL A 70 9.22 31.55 -25.51
C VAL A 70 10.60 32.16 -25.31
N PHE A 71 11.03 32.22 -24.06
CA PHE A 71 12.39 32.53 -23.64
C PHE A 71 12.98 31.31 -22.94
N ASN A 72 14.08 30.78 -23.47
CA ASN A 72 14.70 29.56 -22.99
C ASN A 72 16.12 29.82 -22.48
N ARG A 73 16.45 29.29 -21.30
CA ARG A 73 17.81 29.25 -20.76
C ARG A 73 18.14 27.83 -20.37
N PHE A 74 19.32 27.34 -20.75
CA PHE A 74 19.73 25.99 -20.40
C PHE A 74 21.25 25.84 -20.27
N SER A 75 21.67 24.80 -19.57
CA SER A 75 23.06 24.35 -19.51
C SER A 75 23.11 22.85 -19.65
N LYS A 76 24.09 22.36 -20.40
CA LYS A 76 24.45 20.93 -20.46
C LYS A 76 25.62 20.58 -19.54
N GLU A 77 26.29 21.59 -19.00
CA GLU A 77 27.52 21.43 -18.22
C GLU A 77 27.21 21.21 -16.75
N ARG A 78 27.95 20.27 -16.13
CA ARG A 78 27.99 19.93 -14.69
C ARG A 78 26.67 19.45 -14.09
N VAL A 79 25.61 20.25 -14.17
CA VAL A 79 24.24 19.93 -13.76
C VAL A 79 23.32 20.35 -14.90
N PRO A 80 22.91 19.42 -15.77
CA PRO A 80 21.90 19.64 -16.80
C PRO A 80 20.65 20.35 -16.27
N PHE A 81 20.34 21.54 -16.79
CA PHE A 81 19.10 22.25 -16.47
C PHE A 81 18.52 22.96 -17.69
N ARG A 82 17.21 23.18 -17.65
CA ARG A 82 16.45 24.08 -18.54
C ARG A 82 15.46 24.89 -17.72
N GLU A 83 15.31 26.15 -18.08
CA GLU A 83 14.18 26.99 -17.75
C GLU A 83 13.57 27.55 -19.04
N GLU A 84 12.27 27.41 -19.15
CA GLU A 84 11.44 27.92 -20.23
C GLU A 84 10.40 28.87 -19.64
N ILE A 85 10.43 30.13 -20.09
CA ILE A 85 9.44 31.14 -19.75
C ILE A 85 8.61 31.40 -21.00
N VAL A 86 7.29 31.36 -20.87
CA VAL A 86 6.40 31.59 -21.99
C VAL A 86 5.32 32.59 -21.63
N VAL A 87 5.15 33.58 -22.51
CA VAL A 87 3.95 34.42 -22.55
C VAL A 87 3.12 33.94 -23.72
N ASN A 88 1.87 33.56 -23.47
CA ASN A 88 0.98 33.07 -24.52
C ASN A 88 0.66 34.18 -25.54
N GLY A 89 0.17 33.79 -26.73
CA GLY A 89 0.03 34.71 -27.86
C GLY A 89 -0.88 35.92 -27.64
N ASP A 90 -1.86 35.83 -26.74
CA ASP A 90 -2.74 36.94 -26.35
C ASP A 90 -2.26 37.73 -25.11
N GLY A 91 -1.13 37.32 -24.52
CA GLY A 91 -0.52 37.95 -23.36
C GLY A 91 -1.34 37.83 -22.06
N SER A 92 -2.27 36.88 -21.97
CA SER A 92 -3.13 36.67 -20.80
C SER A 92 -2.58 35.69 -19.75
N GLU A 93 -1.54 34.93 -20.09
CA GLU A 93 -0.93 33.92 -19.23
C GLU A 93 0.60 33.91 -19.35
N VAL A 94 1.26 33.75 -18.20
CA VAL A 94 2.69 33.46 -18.10
C VAL A 94 2.85 32.05 -17.59
N GLU A 95 3.74 31.28 -18.20
CA GLU A 95 4.20 29.99 -17.68
C GLU A 95 5.70 30.00 -17.49
N ILE A 96 6.14 29.42 -16.39
CA ILE A 96 7.52 29.06 -16.15
C ILE A 96 7.57 27.56 -15.96
N THR A 97 8.27 26.88 -16.86
CA THR A 97 8.55 25.45 -16.78
C THR A 97 10.05 25.27 -16.64
N PHE A 98 10.47 24.48 -15.66
CA PHE A 98 11.88 24.23 -15.43
C PHE A 98 12.13 22.76 -15.14
N SER A 99 13.33 22.29 -15.47
CA SER A 99 13.74 20.91 -15.31
C SER A 99 15.24 20.87 -15.00
N MET A 100 15.62 20.02 -14.06
CA MET A 100 17.03 19.85 -13.68
C MET A 100 17.31 18.38 -13.37
N ARG A 101 18.52 17.95 -13.72
CA ARG A 101 18.99 16.59 -13.50
C ARG A 101 20.41 16.57 -12.94
N VAL A 102 20.60 15.72 -11.93
CA VAL A 102 21.88 15.32 -11.35
C VAL A 102 21.98 13.82 -11.51
N GLU A 103 23.05 13.36 -12.17
CA GLU A 103 23.35 11.94 -12.36
C GLU A 103 23.87 11.32 -11.06
N SER A 104 23.90 9.99 -10.98
CA SER A 104 24.46 9.29 -9.81
C SER A 104 25.95 9.56 -9.69
N ASP A 105 26.39 10.17 -8.59
CA ASP A 105 27.80 10.25 -8.21
C ASP A 105 27.93 10.04 -6.69
N HIS A 106 28.19 8.80 -6.29
CA HIS A 106 28.26 8.40 -4.88
C HIS A 106 29.36 9.15 -4.09
N GLU A 107 30.40 9.67 -4.74
CA GLU A 107 31.50 10.39 -4.08
C GLU A 107 31.25 11.91 -4.05
N ALA A 108 30.68 12.51 -5.11
CA ALA A 108 30.39 13.94 -5.16
C ALA A 108 29.09 14.36 -4.44
N VAL A 109 28.11 13.47 -4.33
CA VAL A 109 26.80 13.75 -3.67
C VAL A 109 26.89 13.66 -2.12
N ALA A 110 28.04 13.22 -1.58
CA ALA A 110 28.32 13.14 -0.15
C ALA A 110 28.12 14.47 0.63
N GLY A 111 28.07 15.62 -0.08
CA GLY A 111 27.77 16.93 0.51
C GLY A 111 26.29 17.28 0.70
N LYS A 112 25.32 16.45 0.27
CA LYS A 112 23.85 16.67 0.37
C LYS A 112 23.42 18.13 0.11
N LYS A 113 23.98 18.77 -0.92
CA LYS A 113 23.65 20.17 -1.22
C LYS A 113 22.23 20.22 -1.80
N PRO A 114 21.30 20.99 -1.20
CA PRO A 114 19.97 21.13 -1.75
C PRO A 114 20.05 21.83 -3.10
N LEU A 115 19.29 21.33 -4.05
CA LEU A 115 18.99 21.97 -5.32
C LEU A 115 17.74 22.81 -5.13
N ILE A 116 17.80 24.10 -5.44
CA ILE A 116 16.67 25.01 -5.25
C ILE A 116 16.47 25.83 -6.53
N TYR A 117 15.25 25.84 -7.03
CA TYR A 117 14.78 26.81 -8.00
C TYR A 117 13.95 27.88 -7.29
N ALA A 118 14.13 29.14 -7.66
CA ALA A 118 13.37 30.24 -7.10
C ALA A 118 12.93 31.24 -8.16
N VAL A 119 11.67 31.67 -8.07
CA VAL A 119 11.10 32.79 -8.80
C VAL A 119 10.92 33.95 -7.81
N LYS A 120 11.45 35.12 -8.15
CA LYS A 120 11.41 36.32 -7.29
C LYS A 120 10.41 37.32 -7.86
N LEU A 121 9.49 37.77 -7.00
CA LEU A 121 8.46 38.75 -7.34
C LEU A 121 8.61 39.99 -6.43
N PRO A 122 8.40 41.21 -6.93
CA PRO A 122 8.40 42.42 -6.12
C PRO A 122 7.33 42.41 -5.01
N TRP A 123 7.68 42.82 -3.80
CA TRP A 123 6.76 42.86 -2.64
C TRP A 123 5.57 43.81 -2.83
N ASN A 124 5.73 44.90 -3.57
CA ASN A 124 4.67 45.87 -3.85
C ASN A 124 3.45 45.27 -4.59
N ILE A 125 3.61 44.11 -5.24
CA ILE A 125 2.50 43.37 -5.85
C ILE A 125 1.57 42.79 -4.78
N PHE A 126 2.13 42.43 -3.63
CA PHE A 126 1.47 41.77 -2.51
C PHE A 126 1.02 42.76 -1.45
N GLU A 127 1.83 43.79 -1.17
CA GLU A 127 1.64 44.73 -0.08
C GLU A 127 0.20 45.23 0.06
N ASN A 128 -0.37 45.05 1.26
CA ASN A 128 -1.74 45.46 1.64
C ASN A 128 -2.87 44.83 0.82
N LYS A 129 -2.61 43.75 0.05
CA LYS A 129 -3.65 42.99 -0.64
C LYS A 129 -4.10 41.78 0.16
N LYS A 130 -5.37 41.40 -0.02
CA LYS A 130 -5.89 40.12 0.46
C LYS A 130 -5.33 38.97 -0.39
N TYR A 131 -5.13 37.82 0.23
CA TYR A 131 -4.81 36.59 -0.48
C TYR A 131 -5.72 35.44 -0.08
N HIS A 132 -5.88 34.50 -1.01
CA HIS A 132 -6.49 33.18 -0.81
C HIS A 132 -5.58 32.15 -1.46
N GLY A 133 -5.21 31.08 -0.75
CA GLY A 133 -4.34 30.04 -1.28
C GLY A 133 -4.73 28.65 -0.81
N VAL A 134 -4.01 27.66 -1.35
CA VAL A 134 -4.12 26.24 -0.96
C VAL A 134 -2.73 25.74 -0.55
N THR A 135 -2.64 25.09 0.60
CA THR A 135 -1.42 24.48 1.15
C THR A 135 -1.65 23.00 1.51
N GLY A 136 -0.59 22.22 1.63
CA GLY A 136 -0.62 20.83 2.11
C GLY A 136 -0.58 19.79 1.00
N ARG A 137 -0.77 18.53 1.38
CA ARG A 137 -0.72 17.37 0.46
C ARG A 137 -1.93 17.31 -0.45
N VAL A 138 -1.78 16.67 -1.60
CA VAL A 138 -2.85 16.47 -2.60
C VAL A 138 -3.99 15.66 -1.99
N SER A 139 -3.64 14.76 -1.07
CA SER A 139 -4.54 13.92 -0.28
C SER A 139 -5.14 14.62 0.94
N SER A 140 -4.77 15.86 1.24
CA SER A 140 -5.29 16.64 2.37
C SER A 140 -4.99 18.14 2.23
N PRO A 141 -5.47 18.80 1.17
CA PRO A 141 -5.22 20.20 0.94
C PRO A 141 -6.00 21.05 1.97
N LYS A 142 -5.46 22.23 2.28
CA LYS A 142 -6.04 23.20 3.22
C LYS A 142 -6.10 24.55 2.54
N GLU A 143 -7.26 25.17 2.54
CA GLU A 143 -7.41 26.56 2.13
C GLU A 143 -6.93 27.50 3.23
N ILE A 144 -6.26 28.57 2.82
CA ILE A 144 -5.76 29.63 3.70
C ILE A 144 -6.12 30.98 3.09
N SER A 145 -6.37 31.98 3.93
CA SER A 145 -6.64 33.35 3.48
C SER A 145 -6.15 34.37 4.50
N GLY A 146 -5.84 35.57 4.06
CA GLY A 146 -5.42 36.65 4.95
C GLY A 146 -5.03 37.92 4.19
N GLU A 147 -4.29 38.80 4.84
CA GLU A 147 -3.76 40.03 4.25
C GLU A 147 -2.23 39.97 4.18
N CYS A 148 -1.67 40.48 3.08
CA CYS A 148 -0.24 40.58 2.86
C CYS A 148 0.32 41.80 3.63
N SER A 149 0.43 41.67 4.96
CA SER A 149 0.95 42.70 5.87
C SER A 149 2.46 42.53 6.16
N LYS A 150 3.01 43.34 7.07
CA LYS A 150 4.39 43.19 7.54
C LYS A 150 4.66 41.83 8.22
N ASP A 151 3.63 41.18 8.74
CA ASP A 151 3.69 39.89 9.42
C ASP A 151 3.53 38.68 8.47
N PHE A 152 3.50 38.91 7.15
CA PHE A 152 3.55 37.87 6.10
C PHE A 152 4.90 37.08 6.10
N ALA A 153 5.64 37.10 7.22
CA ALA A 153 7.05 36.79 7.34
C ALA A 153 7.39 35.38 7.84
N SER A 154 6.42 34.51 8.13
CA SER A 154 6.70 33.07 8.29
C SER A 154 6.20 32.32 7.06
N GLY A 155 7.10 32.17 6.08
CA GLY A 155 6.77 31.68 4.75
C GLY A 155 5.91 30.40 4.76
N TYR A 156 4.87 30.40 3.93
CA TYR A 156 4.03 29.23 3.77
C TYR A 156 4.81 28.13 3.07
N LYS A 157 5.00 27.02 3.77
CA LYS A 157 5.51 25.79 3.18
C LYS A 157 4.37 25.05 2.50
N ASN A 158 4.72 24.25 1.53
CA ASN A 158 3.83 23.37 0.80
C ASN A 158 2.64 24.06 0.11
N MET A 159 2.85 25.23 -0.45
CA MET A 159 1.89 25.98 -1.25
C MET A 159 1.65 25.33 -2.60
N ARG A 160 0.38 25.23 -2.99
CA ARG A 160 -0.09 24.78 -4.31
C ARG A 160 -0.60 25.94 -5.16
N THR A 161 -1.21 26.92 -4.51
CA THR A 161 -1.56 28.18 -5.15
C THR A 161 -1.60 29.31 -4.13
N ILE A 162 -1.35 30.53 -4.60
CA ILE A 162 -1.70 31.75 -3.90
C ILE A 162 -2.32 32.72 -4.90
N VAL A 163 -3.50 33.23 -4.58
CA VAL A 163 -4.21 34.28 -5.31
C VAL A 163 -4.11 35.55 -4.51
N VAL A 164 -3.49 36.60 -5.07
CA VAL A 164 -3.25 37.88 -4.41
C VAL A 164 -4.16 38.93 -5.03
N GLY A 165 -4.77 39.80 -4.23
CA GLY A 165 -5.89 40.63 -4.67
C GLY A 165 -7.15 39.79 -4.95
N SER A 166 -7.38 38.76 -4.11
CA SER A 166 -8.36 37.69 -4.35
C SER A 166 -9.83 38.14 -4.41
N ASP A 167 -10.11 39.38 -4.04
CA ASP A 167 -11.41 40.04 -4.10
C ASP A 167 -11.71 40.75 -5.44
N SER A 168 -10.71 40.90 -6.32
CA SER A 168 -10.86 41.52 -7.63
C SER A 168 -10.43 40.58 -8.74
N LYS A 169 -11.36 40.22 -9.63
CA LYS A 169 -11.03 39.43 -10.83
C LYS A 169 -10.11 40.19 -11.80
N LYS A 170 -10.14 41.53 -11.76
CA LYS A 170 -9.40 42.44 -12.65
C LYS A 170 -7.98 42.73 -12.17
N ASP A 171 -7.80 42.84 -10.85
CA ASP A 171 -6.53 43.23 -10.22
C ASP A 171 -5.87 42.08 -9.46
N GLY A 172 -6.60 40.98 -9.29
CA GLY A 172 -6.13 39.74 -8.71
C GLY A 172 -5.13 39.02 -9.60
N LEU A 173 -4.24 38.27 -8.97
CA LEU A 173 -3.18 37.52 -9.60
C LEU A 173 -3.13 36.12 -9.01
N VAL A 174 -3.37 35.11 -9.84
CA VAL A 174 -3.28 33.69 -9.47
C VAL A 174 -1.87 33.22 -9.76
N LEU A 175 -1.16 32.77 -8.73
CA LEU A 175 0.08 32.01 -8.85
C LEU A 175 -0.28 30.54 -8.62
N ASP A 176 -0.31 29.76 -9.68
CA ASP A 176 -0.59 28.33 -9.65
C ASP A 176 0.72 27.54 -9.72
N PHE A 177 1.07 26.91 -8.61
CA PHE A 177 2.28 26.12 -8.43
C PHE A 177 2.10 24.65 -8.81
N ASN A 178 0.88 24.23 -9.16
CA ASN A 178 0.58 22.87 -9.60
C ASN A 178 -0.35 22.85 -10.84
N PRO A 179 0.07 23.48 -11.95
CA PRO A 179 -0.77 23.59 -13.15
C PRO A 179 -1.01 22.25 -13.87
N VAL A 180 -0.39 21.16 -13.44
CA VAL A 180 -0.67 19.80 -13.96
C VAL A 180 -1.92 19.19 -13.31
N GLY A 181 -2.40 19.77 -12.20
CA GLY A 181 -3.57 19.29 -11.48
C GLY A 181 -3.28 18.28 -10.39
N TYR A 182 -4.34 17.80 -9.74
CA TYR A 182 -4.28 16.88 -8.59
C TYR A 182 -4.38 15.40 -9.03
N ALA A 183 -4.03 15.10 -10.28
CA ALA A 183 -4.40 13.84 -10.93
C ALA A 183 -3.72 12.58 -10.34
N ASP A 184 -2.69 12.69 -9.50
CA ASP A 184 -2.23 11.58 -8.67
C ASP A 184 -1.64 12.01 -7.31
N ALA A 185 -1.63 11.07 -6.37
CA ALA A 185 -1.09 11.26 -5.02
C ALA A 185 0.46 11.29 -4.97
N ILE A 186 1.12 11.00 -6.09
CA ILE A 186 2.56 10.71 -6.19
C ILE A 186 3.36 12.00 -6.49
N SER A 187 2.71 12.99 -7.11
CA SER A 187 3.25 14.31 -7.47
C SER A 187 3.82 15.16 -6.33
N ASP A 188 3.52 14.85 -5.06
CA ASP A 188 3.93 15.67 -3.91
C ASP A 188 5.43 15.56 -3.56
N TYR A 189 6.03 14.37 -3.77
CA TYR A 189 7.35 14.04 -3.23
C TYR A 189 8.27 13.27 -4.18
N SER A 190 7.78 12.87 -5.35
CA SER A 190 8.54 12.01 -6.24
C SER A 190 9.51 12.82 -7.13
N GLY A 191 10.68 12.25 -7.43
CA GLY A 191 11.52 12.74 -8.53
C GLY A 191 10.86 12.39 -9.86
N ASN A 192 11.24 13.05 -10.95
CA ASN A 192 10.78 12.72 -12.32
C ASN A 192 9.26 12.92 -12.60
N CYS A 193 8.56 13.63 -11.72
CA CYS A 193 7.24 14.19 -11.98
C CYS A 193 7.31 15.73 -11.92
N VAL A 194 6.25 16.40 -12.37
CA VAL A 194 6.10 17.83 -12.10
C VAL A 194 5.70 17.99 -10.64
N ARG A 195 6.54 18.65 -9.84
CA ARG A 195 6.28 18.85 -8.41
C ARG A 195 5.38 20.06 -8.18
N GLY A 196 4.25 19.80 -7.53
CA GLY A 196 3.18 20.78 -7.29
C GLY A 196 3.23 21.51 -5.95
N ILE A 197 4.34 21.39 -5.19
CA ILE A 197 4.45 21.88 -3.81
C ILE A 197 5.65 22.83 -3.69
N TRP A 198 5.36 24.11 -3.44
CA TRP A 198 6.35 25.19 -3.35
C TRP A 198 6.36 25.83 -1.95
N SER A 199 7.35 26.67 -1.67
CA SER A 199 7.37 27.53 -0.48
C SER A 199 7.34 28.99 -0.89
N VAL A 200 6.49 29.79 -0.27
CA VAL A 200 6.34 31.24 -0.54
C VAL A 200 6.83 32.01 0.67
N THR A 201 7.94 32.74 0.52
CA THR A 201 8.59 33.45 1.63
C THR A 201 8.90 34.90 1.25
N ARG A 202 8.61 35.85 2.13
CA ARG A 202 9.07 37.24 1.98
C ARG A 202 10.54 37.37 2.41
N LYS A 203 11.37 37.99 1.58
CA LYS A 203 12.75 38.40 1.90
C LYS A 203 12.96 39.86 1.53
N GLY A 204 12.97 40.74 2.52
CA GLY A 204 13.06 42.18 2.29
C GLY A 204 11.90 42.70 1.44
N ASN A 205 12.23 43.24 0.26
CA ASN A 205 11.27 43.79 -0.70
C ASN A 205 10.90 42.81 -1.84
N GLU A 206 11.16 41.51 -1.66
CA GLU A 206 10.83 40.46 -2.61
C GLU A 206 10.03 39.31 -1.97
N ILE A 207 9.18 38.67 -2.75
CA ILE A 207 8.59 37.36 -2.50
C ILE A 207 9.39 36.32 -3.26
N HIS A 208 9.87 35.32 -2.54
CA HIS A 208 10.55 34.15 -3.10
C HIS A 208 9.57 32.98 -3.14
N CYS A 209 9.16 32.59 -4.34
CA CYS A 209 8.50 31.31 -4.58
C CYS A 209 9.59 30.29 -4.90
N THR A 210 9.77 29.31 -4.01
CA THR A 210 10.90 28.37 -4.07
C THR A 210 10.44 26.93 -4.09
N ILE A 211 11.19 26.10 -4.79
CA ILE A 211 11.03 24.65 -4.82
C ILE A 211 12.40 24.00 -4.84
N GLY A 212 12.56 22.88 -4.13
CA GLY A 212 13.86 22.23 -4.09
C GLY A 212 13.82 20.78 -3.63
N ILE A 213 14.91 20.07 -3.91
CA ILE A 213 15.13 18.68 -3.53
C ILE A 213 16.58 18.51 -3.06
N THR A 214 16.82 17.58 -2.15
CA THR A 214 18.18 17.10 -1.86
C THR A 214 18.39 15.84 -2.67
N PRO A 215 19.41 15.77 -3.55
CA PRO A 215 19.69 14.58 -4.33
C PRO A 215 19.91 13.36 -3.45
N ASP A 216 19.42 12.20 -3.90
CA ASP A 216 19.73 10.93 -3.29
C ASP A 216 21.06 10.38 -3.85
N PRO A 217 21.62 9.28 -3.30
CA PRO A 217 22.87 8.70 -3.79
C PRO A 217 22.83 8.22 -5.26
N TYR A 218 21.64 7.99 -5.81
CA TYR A 218 21.40 7.57 -7.19
C TYR A 218 21.17 8.77 -8.13
N GLY A 219 21.21 10.00 -7.61
CA GLY A 219 21.01 11.25 -8.34
C GLY A 219 19.69 11.93 -7.98
N ALA A 220 19.27 12.87 -8.82
CA ALA A 220 17.92 13.44 -8.74
C ALA A 220 17.55 14.11 -10.05
N GLU A 221 16.30 13.95 -10.46
CA GLU A 221 15.68 14.80 -11.45
C GLU A 221 14.38 15.36 -10.86
N PHE A 222 14.21 16.67 -10.99
CA PHE A 222 12.96 17.31 -10.60
C PHE A 222 12.58 18.40 -11.60
N THR A 223 11.29 18.40 -11.91
CA THR A 223 10.65 19.33 -12.82
C THR A 223 9.60 20.08 -12.02
N GLY A 224 9.42 21.36 -12.30
CA GLY A 224 8.39 22.17 -11.68
C GLY A 224 7.79 23.15 -12.68
N LYS A 225 6.58 23.60 -12.37
CA LYS A 225 5.85 24.57 -13.17
C LYS A 225 5.21 25.63 -12.30
N LEU A 226 5.14 26.84 -12.84
CA LEU A 226 4.38 27.95 -12.28
C LEU A 226 3.59 28.59 -13.42
N LYS A 227 2.26 28.67 -13.27
CA LYS A 227 1.41 29.49 -14.13
C LYS A 227 0.95 30.74 -13.40
N ILE A 228 0.98 31.87 -14.09
CA ILE A 228 0.50 33.15 -13.59
C ILE A 228 -0.57 33.69 -14.52
N VAL A 229 -1.76 33.94 -13.96
CA VAL A 229 -2.89 34.53 -14.69
C VAL A 229 -3.58 35.60 -13.86
N ARG A 230 -4.30 36.51 -14.52
CA ARG A 230 -5.20 37.44 -13.83
C ARG A 230 -6.47 36.72 -13.41
N GLY A 231 -6.93 36.98 -12.19
CA GLY A 231 -8.17 36.38 -11.70
C GLY A 231 -8.28 36.32 -10.19
N ASP A 232 -9.41 35.79 -9.75
CA ASP A 232 -9.74 35.52 -8.36
C ASP A 232 -9.54 34.02 -8.05
N PHE A 233 -9.95 33.59 -6.86
CA PHE A 233 -9.85 32.19 -6.47
C PHE A 233 -10.78 31.26 -7.29
N ALA A 234 -11.87 31.79 -7.85
CA ALA A 234 -12.73 31.01 -8.74
C ALA A 234 -12.05 30.75 -10.09
N THR A 235 -11.23 31.69 -10.59
CA THR A 235 -10.36 31.46 -11.76
C THR A 235 -9.45 30.25 -11.52
N TYR A 236 -8.76 30.17 -10.37
CA TYR A 236 -7.95 29.00 -10.01
C TYR A 236 -8.78 27.70 -10.02
N ARG A 237 -9.91 27.68 -9.31
CA ARG A 237 -10.76 26.47 -9.23
C ARG A 237 -11.27 25.99 -10.58
N SER A 238 -11.61 26.89 -11.50
CA SER A 238 -12.10 26.53 -12.83
C SER A 238 -11.05 25.86 -13.73
N ARG A 239 -9.77 26.02 -13.38
CA ARG A 239 -8.63 25.55 -14.17
C ARG A 239 -8.12 24.17 -13.75
N HIS A 240 -8.74 23.52 -12.76
CA HIS A 240 -8.35 22.19 -12.31
C HIS A 240 -9.54 21.24 -12.30
N ALA A 241 -9.32 20.01 -12.77
CA ALA A 241 -10.35 18.97 -12.75
C ALA A 241 -10.65 18.47 -11.33
N LEU A 242 -9.62 18.43 -10.49
CA LEU A 242 -9.67 17.91 -9.12
C LEU A 242 -9.10 18.94 -8.14
N THR A 243 -9.71 19.04 -6.95
CA THR A 243 -9.23 19.90 -5.86
C THR A 243 -8.51 19.13 -4.75
N ARG A 244 -8.62 17.79 -4.78
CA ARG A 244 -8.03 16.83 -3.84
C ARG A 244 -8.00 15.46 -4.52
N PHE A 245 -6.95 14.68 -4.24
CA PHE A 245 -6.91 13.27 -4.60
C PHE A 245 -6.04 12.49 -3.60
N SER A 246 -6.56 11.38 -3.09
CA SER A 246 -5.87 10.45 -2.20
C SER A 246 -5.73 9.08 -2.85
N TRP A 247 -4.77 8.30 -2.38
CA TRP A 247 -4.72 6.87 -2.69
C TRP A 247 -6.06 6.21 -2.30
N GLY A 248 -6.67 5.47 -3.23
CA GLY A 248 -7.99 4.87 -3.12
C GLY A 248 -9.18 5.73 -3.58
N ASP A 249 -8.97 7.00 -3.92
CA ASP A 249 -10.04 7.88 -4.42
C ASP A 249 -10.42 7.51 -5.87
N SER A 250 -11.67 7.79 -6.24
CA SER A 250 -12.14 7.70 -7.62
C SER A 250 -12.45 9.08 -8.19
N TYR A 251 -12.53 9.19 -9.52
CA TYR A 251 -13.00 10.43 -10.15
C TYR A 251 -14.44 10.73 -9.71
N LEU A 252 -14.65 11.88 -9.08
CA LEU A 252 -15.98 12.29 -8.66
C LEU A 252 -16.79 12.79 -9.86
N PRO A 253 -18.08 12.41 -9.98
CA PRO A 253 -18.92 12.96 -11.02
C PRO A 253 -19.18 14.45 -10.75
N GLN A 254 -18.98 15.29 -11.76
CA GLN A 254 -19.46 16.68 -11.75
C GLN A 254 -20.99 16.71 -11.91
N TYR A 255 -21.50 15.78 -12.72
CA TYR A 255 -22.93 15.53 -12.85
C TYR A 255 -23.22 14.03 -12.80
N LEU A 256 -24.28 13.66 -12.10
CA LEU A 256 -24.77 12.29 -12.03
C LEU A 256 -26.29 12.32 -12.03
N PHE A 257 -26.89 11.91 -13.14
CA PHE A 257 -28.33 11.96 -13.36
C PHE A 257 -28.96 10.58 -13.36
N SER A 258 -30.19 10.49 -12.83
CA SER A 258 -31.06 9.32 -12.98
C SER A 258 -32.32 9.71 -13.74
N PHE A 259 -32.78 8.80 -14.61
CA PHE A 259 -33.91 8.99 -15.51
C PHE A 259 -35.01 7.96 -15.21
N GLY A 260 -36.26 8.34 -15.45
CA GLY A 260 -37.44 7.49 -15.18
C GLY A 260 -38.01 7.65 -13.78
N PRO A 261 -39.14 6.99 -13.46
CA PRO A 261 -39.96 7.35 -12.30
C PRO A 261 -39.48 6.75 -10.96
N GLY A 262 -38.59 5.75 -11.00
CA GLY A 262 -38.09 5.05 -9.81
C GLY A 262 -37.26 5.95 -8.88
N LYS A 263 -37.20 5.55 -7.61
CA LYS A 263 -36.35 6.21 -6.61
C LYS A 263 -34.88 5.82 -6.81
N ALA A 264 -34.01 6.80 -6.95
CA ALA A 264 -32.55 6.61 -6.97
C ALA A 264 -31.93 7.12 -5.67
N ALA A 265 -30.66 6.80 -5.43
CA ALA A 265 -29.92 7.34 -4.29
C ALA A 265 -29.75 8.86 -4.34
N ASP A 266 -29.59 9.47 -3.16
CA ASP A 266 -29.55 10.95 -2.97
C ASP A 266 -28.40 11.63 -3.71
N HIS A 267 -27.36 10.89 -4.12
CA HIS A 267 -26.26 11.42 -4.92
C HIS A 267 -26.60 11.52 -6.43
N TYR A 268 -27.75 11.02 -6.87
CA TYR A 268 -28.29 11.24 -8.20
C TYR A 268 -29.19 12.48 -8.22
N THR A 269 -29.04 13.29 -9.27
CA THR A 269 -30.04 14.30 -9.63
C THR A 269 -31.10 13.64 -10.51
N ALA A 270 -32.33 13.55 -10.01
CA ALA A 270 -33.46 13.03 -10.77
C ALA A 270 -33.83 13.97 -11.92
N VAL A 271 -33.88 13.44 -13.14
CA VAL A 271 -34.32 14.15 -14.35
C VAL A 271 -35.52 13.40 -14.93
N ARG A 272 -36.58 14.14 -15.28
CA ARG A 272 -37.77 13.60 -15.96
C ARG A 272 -37.82 14.15 -17.38
N ALA A 273 -39.01 14.46 -17.91
CA ALA A 273 -39.19 14.98 -19.27
C ALA A 273 -39.08 16.51 -19.36
N GLU A 274 -38.61 17.19 -18.30
CA GLU A 274 -38.50 18.65 -18.28
C GLU A 274 -37.56 19.21 -19.35
N ALA A 275 -37.99 20.31 -19.96
CA ALA A 275 -37.18 21.04 -20.92
C ALA A 275 -35.94 21.66 -20.27
N PHE A 276 -34.92 21.92 -21.08
CA PHE A 276 -33.72 22.65 -20.68
C PHE A 276 -34.08 23.99 -20.01
N SER A 277 -33.41 24.27 -18.89
CA SER A 277 -33.54 25.54 -18.17
C SER A 277 -32.18 26.20 -17.99
N ASP A 278 -32.09 27.48 -18.35
CA ASP A 278 -30.90 28.30 -18.13
C ASP A 278 -30.53 28.46 -16.65
N SER A 279 -31.49 28.30 -15.73
CA SER A 279 -31.22 28.38 -14.29
C SER A 279 -30.58 27.09 -13.76
N LYS A 280 -31.02 25.93 -14.26
CA LYS A 280 -30.47 24.62 -13.89
C LYS A 280 -29.19 24.28 -14.67
N LYS A 281 -29.01 24.90 -15.83
CA LYS A 281 -27.95 24.61 -16.82
C LYS A 281 -28.02 23.22 -17.44
N TYR A 282 -29.08 22.44 -17.20
CA TYR A 282 -29.31 21.16 -17.87
C TYR A 282 -30.79 20.93 -18.18
N GLY A 283 -31.07 19.97 -19.08
CA GLY A 283 -32.42 19.49 -19.39
C GLY A 283 -32.58 19.07 -20.86
N TRP A 284 -33.79 18.66 -21.25
CA TRP A 284 -34.07 18.21 -22.61
C TRP A 284 -34.27 19.37 -23.59
N ILE A 285 -33.51 19.37 -24.69
CA ILE A 285 -33.71 20.28 -25.82
C ILE A 285 -34.85 19.78 -26.70
N SER A 286 -34.91 18.47 -26.93
CA SER A 286 -36.01 17.80 -27.61
C SER A 286 -36.29 16.46 -26.93
N ASN A 287 -37.53 16.26 -26.48
CA ASN A 287 -37.96 15.02 -25.86
C ASN A 287 -39.50 14.85 -25.84
N LYS A 288 -40.15 15.09 -26.98
CA LYS A 288 -41.61 15.22 -27.05
C LYS A 288 -42.38 13.92 -26.77
N SER A 289 -41.72 12.77 -26.90
CA SER A 289 -42.33 11.44 -26.77
C SER A 289 -41.84 10.66 -25.54
N ALA A 290 -41.12 11.31 -24.61
CA ALA A 290 -40.61 10.59 -23.45
C ALA A 290 -41.72 10.17 -22.49
N VAL A 291 -41.73 8.88 -22.18
CA VAL A 291 -42.60 8.30 -21.15
C VAL A 291 -41.76 7.54 -20.12
N PRO A 292 -42.18 7.54 -18.85
CA PRO A 292 -41.57 6.70 -17.81
C PRO A 292 -41.64 5.21 -18.18
N ALA A 293 -40.52 4.49 -18.07
CA ALA A 293 -40.43 3.04 -18.16
C ALA A 293 -39.98 2.47 -16.80
N ALA A 294 -40.93 2.24 -15.90
CA ALA A 294 -40.68 1.69 -14.57
C ALA A 294 -40.55 0.16 -14.64
N GLY A 295 -39.45 -0.38 -14.13
CA GLY A 295 -39.28 -1.82 -13.91
C GLY A 295 -39.38 -2.22 -12.44
N ALA A 296 -38.77 -1.45 -11.53
CA ALA A 296 -38.83 -1.63 -10.09
C ALA A 296 -39.03 -0.27 -9.37
N PRO A 297 -39.48 -0.24 -8.09
CA PRO A 297 -39.73 1.01 -7.37
C PRO A 297 -38.46 1.80 -7.02
N GLU A 298 -37.31 1.13 -6.91
CA GLU A 298 -36.02 1.74 -6.59
C GLU A 298 -34.86 1.19 -7.43
N GLY A 299 -33.79 1.97 -7.50
CA GLY A 299 -32.56 1.68 -8.23
C GLY A 299 -32.52 2.34 -9.61
N ALA A 300 -31.47 3.10 -9.87
CA ALA A 300 -31.36 3.95 -11.06
C ALA A 300 -31.38 3.14 -12.38
N PHE A 301 -30.85 1.92 -12.39
CA PHE A 301 -30.88 1.03 -13.57
C PHE A 301 -32.16 0.18 -13.69
N TYR A 302 -33.03 0.15 -12.68
CA TYR A 302 -34.32 -0.57 -12.75
C TYR A 302 -35.46 0.31 -13.26
N SER A 303 -35.14 1.55 -13.60
CA SER A 303 -36.05 2.56 -14.11
C SER A 303 -35.38 3.24 -15.30
N ALA A 304 -36.16 3.65 -16.29
CA ALA A 304 -35.68 4.40 -17.44
C ALA A 304 -36.70 5.42 -17.92
N LEU A 305 -36.25 6.36 -18.74
CA LEU A 305 -37.10 7.15 -19.62
C LEU A 305 -37.02 6.55 -21.03
N GLN A 306 -38.18 6.23 -21.60
CA GLN A 306 -38.30 5.72 -22.97
C GLN A 306 -38.77 6.84 -23.88
N GLY A 307 -38.15 7.04 -25.03
CA GLY A 307 -38.59 8.03 -26.00
C GLY A 307 -38.13 7.70 -27.42
N LYS A 308 -38.42 8.61 -28.35
CA LYS A 308 -38.00 8.56 -29.74
C LYS A 308 -37.32 9.87 -30.09
N ASP A 309 -36.07 9.79 -30.56
CA ASP A 309 -35.27 10.95 -30.98
C ASP A 309 -35.17 12.06 -29.90
N GLY A 310 -34.32 11.84 -28.90
CA GLY A 310 -34.10 12.73 -27.77
C GLY A 310 -32.77 13.49 -27.84
N LYS A 311 -32.73 14.71 -27.28
CA LYS A 311 -31.49 15.47 -27.07
C LYS A 311 -31.47 16.10 -25.68
N PHE A 312 -30.50 15.70 -24.85
CA PHE A 312 -30.26 16.24 -23.51
C PHE A 312 -29.03 17.13 -23.52
N ARG A 313 -29.07 18.28 -22.83
CA ARG A 313 -27.97 19.24 -22.76
C ARG A 313 -27.55 19.52 -21.32
N ILE A 314 -26.26 19.69 -21.12
CA ILE A 314 -25.63 20.36 -19.97
C ILE A 314 -24.85 21.56 -20.51
N ALA A 315 -25.03 22.75 -19.95
CA ALA A 315 -24.40 24.00 -20.38
C ALA A 315 -23.54 24.60 -19.27
N GLY A 316 -22.67 25.56 -19.62
CA GLY A 316 -21.78 26.21 -18.65
C GLY A 316 -20.73 25.26 -18.07
N MET A 317 -20.34 24.24 -18.85
CA MET A 317 -19.28 23.31 -18.46
C MET A 317 -17.92 23.99 -18.61
N ASN A 318 -16.98 23.61 -17.75
CA ASN A 318 -15.60 24.06 -17.90
C ASN A 318 -14.98 23.38 -19.13
N PRO A 319 -14.15 24.07 -19.91
CA PRO A 319 -13.40 23.44 -20.99
C PRO A 319 -12.49 22.33 -20.45
N GLY A 320 -12.53 21.15 -21.07
CA GLY A 320 -11.71 20.02 -20.66
C GLY A 320 -12.11 18.69 -21.28
N LEU A 321 -11.39 17.64 -20.88
CA LEU A 321 -11.68 16.25 -21.23
C LEU A 321 -12.53 15.61 -20.13
N TYR A 322 -13.64 15.02 -20.53
CA TYR A 322 -14.61 14.39 -19.63
C TYR A 322 -14.79 12.92 -19.95
N ILE A 323 -14.90 12.07 -18.92
CA ILE A 323 -15.45 10.73 -19.05
C ILE A 323 -16.96 10.86 -18.93
N VAL A 324 -17.66 10.48 -19.99
CA VAL A 324 -19.12 10.46 -20.05
C VAL A 324 -19.57 9.01 -20.01
N THR A 325 -20.55 8.69 -19.18
CA THR A 325 -21.12 7.34 -19.07
C THR A 325 -22.63 7.40 -19.24
N ILE A 326 -23.14 6.79 -20.30
CA ILE A 326 -24.58 6.62 -20.56
C ILE A 326 -24.99 5.24 -20.07
N GLY A 327 -25.96 5.16 -19.18
CA GLY A 327 -26.53 3.90 -18.70
C GLY A 327 -27.96 3.71 -19.15
N SER A 328 -28.30 2.50 -19.61
CA SER A 328 -29.62 2.14 -20.13
C SER A 328 -30.05 0.78 -19.56
N GLY A 329 -30.99 0.78 -18.62
CA GLY A 329 -31.57 -0.42 -18.04
C GLY A 329 -32.93 -0.76 -18.66
N ASN A 330 -33.18 -2.06 -18.90
CA ASN A 330 -34.42 -2.55 -19.49
C ASN A 330 -35.07 -3.66 -18.66
N TYR A 331 -35.23 -3.43 -17.35
CA TYR A 331 -35.89 -4.40 -16.47
C TYR A 331 -37.36 -4.67 -16.86
N ALA A 332 -38.07 -3.63 -17.32
CA ALA A 332 -39.48 -3.73 -17.73
C ALA A 332 -39.71 -4.39 -19.12
N GLY A 333 -38.65 -4.81 -19.81
CA GLY A 333 -38.76 -5.49 -21.11
C GLY A 333 -39.34 -4.64 -22.24
N LYS A 334 -39.06 -3.34 -22.27
CA LYS A 334 -39.50 -2.42 -23.32
C LYS A 334 -38.72 -2.65 -24.62
N SER A 335 -39.43 -2.59 -25.75
CA SER A 335 -38.80 -2.56 -27.06
C SER A 335 -37.97 -1.28 -27.21
N ASN A 336 -36.75 -1.42 -27.71
CA ASN A 336 -35.81 -0.32 -27.90
C ASN A 336 -34.83 -0.66 -29.03
N LYS A 337 -34.45 0.36 -29.80
CA LYS A 337 -33.40 0.30 -30.80
C LYS A 337 -32.91 1.70 -31.11
N PHE A 338 -31.70 2.04 -30.65
CA PHE A 338 -31.24 3.43 -30.69
C PHE A 338 -29.73 3.60 -30.89
N THR A 339 -29.35 4.79 -31.32
CA THR A 339 -27.96 5.24 -31.42
C THR A 339 -27.75 6.37 -30.43
N ALA A 340 -26.66 6.34 -29.67
CA ALA A 340 -26.28 7.40 -28.75
C ALA A 340 -25.02 8.11 -29.24
N ARG A 341 -25.07 9.45 -29.27
CA ARG A 341 -23.92 10.30 -29.56
C ARG A 341 -23.72 11.34 -28.46
N VAL A 342 -22.47 11.67 -28.18
CA VAL A 342 -22.11 12.74 -27.24
C VAL A 342 -21.28 13.78 -28.00
N ASN A 343 -21.80 15.00 -28.13
CA ASN A 343 -21.19 16.05 -28.96
C ASN A 343 -20.86 15.58 -30.40
N GLY A 344 -21.68 14.68 -30.95
CA GLY A 344 -21.49 14.07 -32.28
C GLY A 344 -20.70 12.75 -32.29
N GLU A 345 -19.88 12.49 -31.26
CA GLU A 345 -19.09 11.26 -31.13
C GLU A 345 -19.97 10.06 -30.84
N LEU A 346 -19.69 8.92 -31.50
CA LEU A 346 -20.52 7.72 -31.40
C LEU A 346 -20.21 6.93 -30.11
N PHE A 347 -21.24 6.71 -29.29
CA PHE A 347 -21.14 5.93 -28.05
C PHE A 347 -21.80 4.55 -28.18
N LEU A 348 -22.97 4.51 -28.79
CA LEU A 348 -23.75 3.30 -29.03
C LEU A 348 -24.30 3.36 -30.45
N GLN A 349 -24.21 2.27 -31.19
CA GLN A 349 -24.71 2.18 -32.56
C GLN A 349 -25.79 1.11 -32.66
N ASN A 350 -27.02 1.50 -33.01
CA ASN A 350 -28.16 0.59 -33.15
C ASN A 350 -28.33 -0.38 -31.97
N GLU A 351 -28.09 0.10 -30.75
CA GLU A 351 -28.13 -0.66 -29.51
C GLU A 351 -29.53 -1.20 -29.23
N SER A 352 -29.61 -2.39 -28.64
CA SER A 352 -30.85 -3.01 -28.20
C SER A 352 -30.63 -3.70 -26.86
N VAL A 353 -31.05 -3.03 -25.79
CA VAL A 353 -30.93 -3.52 -24.41
C VAL A 353 -31.97 -4.61 -24.18
N LYS A 354 -31.52 -5.82 -23.85
CA LYS A 354 -32.39 -6.98 -23.61
C LYS A 354 -33.21 -6.79 -22.34
N ALA A 355 -34.41 -7.41 -22.31
CA ALA A 355 -35.21 -7.47 -21.09
C ALA A 355 -34.40 -8.08 -19.93
N GLY A 356 -34.44 -7.44 -18.76
CA GLY A 356 -33.70 -7.89 -17.58
C GLY A 356 -32.20 -7.55 -17.58
N ASN A 357 -31.70 -6.78 -18.56
CA ASN A 357 -30.31 -6.35 -18.61
C ASN A 357 -30.18 -4.82 -18.55
N ALA A 358 -28.96 -4.37 -18.28
CA ALA A 358 -28.51 -3.00 -18.48
C ALA A 358 -27.28 -2.96 -19.37
N VAL A 359 -27.14 -1.84 -20.09
CA VAL A 359 -25.95 -1.50 -20.89
C VAL A 359 -25.40 -0.18 -20.39
N THR A 360 -24.08 -0.09 -20.25
CA THR A 360 -23.36 1.17 -20.07
C THR A 360 -22.44 1.43 -21.25
N ALA A 361 -22.32 2.69 -21.64
CA ALA A 361 -21.37 3.17 -22.63
C ALA A 361 -20.54 4.32 -22.05
N SER A 362 -19.24 4.11 -21.87
CA SER A 362 -18.33 5.07 -21.26
C SER A 362 -17.24 5.52 -22.23
N GLY A 363 -17.04 6.83 -22.42
CA GLY A 363 -16.05 7.35 -23.37
C GLY A 363 -15.51 8.72 -22.95
N ALA A 364 -14.29 9.03 -23.39
CA ALA A 364 -13.68 10.35 -23.16
C ALA A 364 -14.09 11.33 -24.28
N VAL A 365 -14.57 12.52 -23.90
CA VAL A 365 -15.07 13.55 -24.83
C VAL A 365 -14.53 14.91 -24.42
N TRP A 366 -14.01 15.66 -25.40
CA TRP A 366 -13.65 17.07 -25.20
C TRP A 366 -14.90 17.94 -25.15
N VAL A 367 -15.02 18.72 -24.09
CA VAL A 367 -16.12 19.65 -23.84
C VAL A 367 -15.54 21.05 -23.81
N LYS A 368 -16.18 22.01 -24.50
CA LYS A 368 -15.80 23.43 -24.47
C LYS A 368 -16.65 24.22 -23.49
N ASP A 369 -17.95 24.30 -23.77
CA ASP A 369 -18.92 25.07 -22.99
C ASP A 369 -20.19 24.26 -22.64
N LYS A 370 -20.46 23.19 -23.40
CA LYS A 370 -21.65 22.35 -23.26
C LYS A 370 -21.41 20.90 -23.67
N LEU A 371 -22.26 20.03 -23.15
CA LEU A 371 -22.33 18.61 -23.48
C LEU A 371 -23.74 18.27 -23.94
N ASP A 372 -23.84 17.82 -25.18
CA ASP A 372 -25.08 17.34 -25.81
C ASP A 372 -25.04 15.82 -25.91
N VAL A 373 -26.07 15.15 -25.36
CA VAL A 373 -26.33 13.71 -25.54
C VAL A 373 -27.51 13.55 -26.49
N GLU A 374 -27.25 12.97 -27.66
CA GLU A 374 -28.24 12.74 -28.72
C GLU A 374 -28.58 11.25 -28.77
N LEU A 375 -29.86 10.94 -28.72
CA LEU A 375 -30.41 9.58 -28.69
C LEU A 375 -31.36 9.42 -29.87
N SER A 376 -30.92 8.82 -30.98
CA SER A 376 -31.71 8.64 -32.20
C SER A 376 -32.36 7.25 -32.25
N GLY A 377 -33.62 7.17 -32.68
CA GLY A 377 -34.43 5.94 -32.62
C GLY A 377 -35.18 5.78 -31.30
N ASP A 378 -35.66 4.56 -31.04
CA ASP A 378 -36.46 4.22 -29.85
C ASP A 378 -35.51 3.96 -28.68
N TYR A 379 -35.20 5.01 -27.91
CA TYR A 379 -34.18 4.97 -26.88
C TYR A 379 -34.72 4.60 -25.50
N LEU A 380 -33.81 4.06 -24.67
CA LEU A 380 -33.95 3.97 -23.23
C LEU A 380 -32.75 4.67 -22.60
N ILE A 381 -32.98 5.44 -21.54
CA ILE A 381 -31.91 6.00 -20.72
C ILE A 381 -32.29 5.90 -19.25
N SER A 382 -31.35 5.45 -18.43
CA SER A 382 -31.48 5.26 -16.99
C SER A 382 -30.56 6.18 -16.23
N THR A 383 -29.30 6.35 -16.67
CA THR A 383 -28.32 7.18 -15.99
C THR A 383 -27.44 7.95 -16.97
N LEU A 384 -26.92 9.10 -16.52
CA LEU A 384 -25.87 9.85 -17.20
C LEU A 384 -24.87 10.34 -16.15
N GLY A 385 -23.64 9.83 -16.21
CA GLY A 385 -22.53 10.30 -15.39
C GLY A 385 -21.52 11.11 -16.21
N VAL A 386 -21.02 12.19 -15.63
CA VAL A 386 -20.03 13.08 -16.25
C VAL A 386 -18.92 13.36 -15.24
N GLN A 387 -17.74 12.78 -15.46
CA GLN A 387 -16.55 12.94 -14.63
C GLN A 387 -15.53 13.78 -15.38
N MET A 388 -15.04 14.87 -14.78
CA MET A 388 -13.97 15.68 -15.38
C MET A 388 -12.64 14.96 -15.17
N LEU A 389 -11.96 14.63 -16.26
CA LEU A 389 -10.66 13.93 -16.21
C LEU A 389 -9.49 14.92 -16.25
N LEU A 390 -9.59 15.94 -17.10
CA LEU A 390 -8.55 16.95 -17.30
C LEU A 390 -9.20 18.29 -17.66
N ALA A 391 -8.80 19.37 -17.00
CA ALA A 391 -9.18 20.72 -17.41
C ALA A 391 -8.31 21.18 -18.59
N ASP A 392 -8.87 21.98 -19.50
CA ASP A 392 -8.11 22.51 -20.65
C ASP A 392 -6.90 23.36 -20.23
N ALA A 393 -7.01 23.99 -19.05
CA ALA A 393 -5.93 24.76 -18.45
C ALA A 393 -4.86 23.90 -17.73
N GLU A 394 -5.17 22.64 -17.42
CA GLU A 394 -4.20 21.71 -16.82
C GLU A 394 -3.17 21.30 -17.86
N ASP A 395 -1.94 21.74 -17.64
CA ASP A 395 -0.88 21.62 -18.64
C ASP A 395 0.07 20.47 -18.31
N VAL A 396 -0.28 19.31 -18.84
CA VAL A 396 0.54 18.09 -18.80
C VAL A 396 1.80 18.18 -19.69
N ASN A 397 1.94 19.19 -20.56
CA ASN A 397 3.04 19.27 -21.52
C ASN A 397 4.25 20.01 -20.93
N VAL A 398 5.34 19.31 -20.61
CA VAL A 398 6.57 19.97 -20.11
C VAL A 398 7.35 20.70 -21.23
N ARG A 399 7.00 20.48 -22.50
CA ARG A 399 7.54 21.19 -23.66
C ARG A 399 6.38 21.79 -24.46
N ARG A 400 6.44 23.09 -24.76
CA ARG A 400 5.57 23.70 -25.76
C ARG A 400 6.07 23.35 -27.17
N ASP A 401 5.17 23.38 -28.17
CA ASP A 401 5.23 22.66 -29.46
C ASP A 401 4.67 21.22 -29.39
N PHE A 402 3.35 21.11 -29.22
CA PHE A 402 2.60 19.84 -29.27
C PHE A 402 2.89 18.99 -30.52
N TYR A 403 3.54 19.56 -31.56
CA TYR A 403 4.25 18.83 -32.62
C TYR A 403 5.50 19.62 -33.11
N ARG A 404 6.71 19.13 -32.79
CA ARG A 404 8.06 19.52 -33.29
C ARG A 404 8.76 20.73 -32.63
N THR A 405 9.92 20.50 -32.00
CA THR A 405 11.26 20.95 -32.46
C THR A 405 12.40 20.50 -31.50
N ARG A 406 13.66 20.49 -31.99
CA ARG A 406 14.87 20.12 -31.25
C ARG A 406 15.30 21.23 -30.27
N GLY A 407 14.85 21.15 -29.02
CA GLY A 407 15.45 21.84 -27.86
C GLY A 407 16.07 20.85 -26.85
N PHE A 408 16.85 21.32 -25.89
CA PHE A 408 17.44 20.49 -24.82
C PHE A 408 16.46 20.27 -23.67
N GLU A 409 16.12 19.01 -23.36
CA GLU A 409 15.34 18.67 -22.15
C GLU A 409 16.21 17.77 -21.26
N PRO A 410 16.58 18.21 -20.03
CA PRO A 410 17.38 17.40 -19.13
C PRO A 410 16.62 16.19 -18.57
N SER A 411 15.29 16.26 -18.48
CA SER A 411 14.44 15.15 -18.01
C SER A 411 14.46 13.96 -18.95
N VAL A 412 14.66 12.77 -18.39
CA VAL A 412 14.57 11.52 -19.16
C VAL A 412 13.12 11.18 -19.51
N VAL A 413 12.18 11.54 -18.64
CA VAL A 413 10.75 11.25 -18.81
C VAL A 413 10.14 12.16 -19.88
N PHE A 414 10.43 13.46 -19.84
CA PHE A 414 9.76 14.46 -20.68
C PHE A 414 10.44 14.74 -22.04
N ARG A 415 11.55 14.05 -22.36
CA ARG A 415 12.27 14.26 -23.64
C ARG A 415 11.66 13.54 -24.86
N ASN A 416 10.75 12.58 -24.67
CA ASN A 416 10.23 11.71 -25.73
C ASN A 416 9.12 12.35 -26.59
N GLY A 417 9.01 11.90 -27.85
CA GLY A 417 8.08 12.47 -28.86
C GLY A 417 6.73 11.75 -29.01
N LEU A 418 6.29 10.93 -28.05
CA LEU A 418 5.08 10.10 -28.20
C LEU A 418 3.77 10.89 -28.13
N TYR A 419 3.83 12.12 -27.62
CA TYR A 419 2.77 13.13 -27.76
C TYR A 419 2.45 13.47 -29.22
N ASN A 420 3.33 13.12 -30.17
CA ASN A 420 3.09 13.30 -31.60
C ASN A 420 2.12 12.27 -32.22
N ILE A 421 1.51 11.37 -31.44
CA ILE A 421 0.49 10.43 -31.95
C ILE A 421 -0.87 10.86 -31.40
N PRO A 422 -1.81 11.31 -32.24
CA PRO A 422 -3.16 11.66 -31.80
C PRO A 422 -3.81 10.52 -31.00
N ALA A 423 -4.39 10.85 -29.85
CA ALA A 423 -5.09 9.87 -29.02
C ALA A 423 -6.37 9.38 -29.71
N ARG A 424 -6.74 8.11 -29.47
CA ARG A 424 -7.98 7.53 -29.99
C ARG A 424 -8.88 7.14 -28.82
N PHE A 425 -9.94 7.91 -28.61
CA PHE A 425 -10.92 7.65 -27.56
C PHE A 425 -12.10 6.90 -28.16
N SER A 426 -12.24 5.62 -27.84
CA SER A 426 -13.41 4.82 -28.22
C SER A 426 -14.31 4.63 -27.02
N ALA A 427 -15.63 4.72 -27.21
CA ALA A 427 -16.57 4.41 -26.15
C ALA A 427 -16.54 2.90 -25.83
N ALA A 428 -16.45 2.57 -24.56
CA ALA A 428 -16.51 1.23 -24.01
C ALA A 428 -17.96 0.84 -23.71
N ARG A 429 -18.45 -0.22 -24.35
CA ARG A 429 -19.77 -0.81 -24.06
C ARG A 429 -19.62 -1.97 -23.06
N GLU A 430 -20.44 -1.98 -22.02
CA GLU A 430 -20.60 -3.10 -21.09
C GLU A 430 -22.08 -3.49 -21.00
N GLU A 431 -22.37 -4.78 -20.83
CA GLU A 431 -23.73 -5.30 -20.62
C GLU A 431 -23.71 -6.23 -19.40
N PHE A 432 -24.70 -6.09 -18.53
CA PHE A 432 -24.83 -6.91 -17.33
C PHE A 432 -26.30 -7.16 -16.96
N PHE A 433 -26.53 -8.25 -16.23
CA PHE A 433 -27.85 -8.67 -15.76
C PHE A 433 -28.34 -7.81 -14.59
N LEU A 434 -29.65 -7.54 -14.55
CA LEU A 434 -30.35 -6.86 -13.48
C LEU A 434 -31.07 -7.91 -12.59
N PRO A 435 -30.47 -8.36 -11.46
CA PRO A 435 -31.14 -9.30 -10.56
C PRO A 435 -32.42 -8.70 -9.96
N GLU A 436 -33.38 -9.54 -9.57
CA GLU A 436 -34.53 -9.05 -8.83
C GLU A 436 -34.06 -8.39 -7.52
N PRO A 437 -34.42 -7.11 -7.26
CA PRO A 437 -33.95 -6.41 -6.06
C PRO A 437 -34.32 -7.16 -4.77
N GLY A 438 -33.32 -7.42 -3.92
CA GLY A 438 -33.47 -8.16 -2.68
C GLY A 438 -33.40 -9.69 -2.82
N LYS A 439 -33.18 -10.22 -4.03
CA LYS A 439 -33.02 -11.66 -4.31
C LYS A 439 -31.60 -12.04 -4.72
N GLU A 440 -30.65 -11.12 -4.62
CA GLU A 440 -29.26 -11.31 -5.06
C GLU A 440 -28.57 -12.50 -4.38
N ALA A 441 -28.95 -12.82 -3.14
CA ALA A 441 -28.44 -13.94 -2.35
C ALA A 441 -29.47 -15.06 -2.13
N ALA A 442 -30.49 -15.19 -2.99
CA ALA A 442 -31.56 -16.18 -2.82
C ALA A 442 -31.12 -17.63 -3.12
N GLY A 443 -30.11 -17.82 -3.98
CA GLY A 443 -29.55 -19.14 -4.28
C GLY A 443 -28.70 -19.71 -3.16
N ALA A 444 -28.37 -21.01 -3.22
CA ALA A 444 -27.36 -21.59 -2.32
C ALA A 444 -25.98 -20.99 -2.64
N TYR A 445 -25.28 -20.52 -1.62
CA TYR A 445 -23.93 -19.99 -1.76
C TYR A 445 -22.94 -21.10 -2.15
N ARG A 446 -22.06 -20.80 -3.09
CA ARG A 446 -20.89 -21.61 -3.42
C ARG A 446 -19.61 -20.87 -3.04
N GLU A 447 -18.72 -21.54 -2.33
CA GLU A 447 -17.39 -21.00 -2.02
C GLU A 447 -16.55 -20.92 -3.31
N PRO A 448 -15.91 -19.77 -3.61
CA PRO A 448 -15.08 -19.62 -4.81
C PRO A 448 -13.84 -20.52 -4.75
N ALA A 449 -13.50 -21.12 -5.89
CA ALA A 449 -12.37 -22.05 -6.00
C ALA A 449 -11.02 -21.32 -5.87
N ARG A 450 -10.14 -21.87 -5.02
CA ARG A 450 -8.76 -21.39 -4.82
C ARG A 450 -7.79 -22.20 -5.68
N ARG A 451 -7.13 -21.54 -6.63
CA ARG A 451 -6.04 -22.13 -7.45
C ARG A 451 -4.71 -22.02 -6.72
N VAL A 452 -3.84 -23.03 -6.82
CA VAL A 452 -2.50 -22.99 -6.23
C VAL A 452 -1.49 -23.32 -7.32
N GLN A 453 -0.51 -22.44 -7.50
CA GLN A 453 0.62 -22.63 -8.39
C GLN A 453 1.83 -21.99 -7.72
N VAL A 454 2.69 -22.81 -7.10
CA VAL A 454 3.92 -22.34 -6.45
C VAL A 454 5.13 -23.01 -7.08
N LEU A 455 6.26 -22.33 -7.07
CA LEU A 455 7.53 -22.83 -7.60
C LEU A 455 7.97 -24.14 -6.92
N ASP A 456 8.16 -25.19 -7.72
CA ASP A 456 8.71 -26.46 -7.25
C ASP A 456 10.23 -26.38 -7.08
N THR A 457 10.68 -26.11 -5.85
CA THR A 457 12.11 -26.01 -5.51
C THR A 457 12.87 -27.32 -5.63
N LYS A 458 12.20 -28.47 -5.68
CA LYS A 458 12.87 -29.76 -5.95
C LYS A 458 13.25 -29.87 -7.42
N LYS A 459 12.39 -29.38 -8.31
CA LYS A 459 12.65 -29.35 -9.75
C LYS A 459 13.59 -28.23 -10.15
N TYR A 460 13.55 -27.09 -9.43
CA TYR A 460 14.35 -25.90 -9.72
C TYR A 460 15.16 -25.44 -8.49
N PRO A 461 16.19 -26.21 -8.06
CA PRO A 461 16.99 -25.88 -6.87
C PRO A 461 17.81 -24.59 -7.06
N ALA A 462 18.04 -24.15 -8.30
CA ALA A 462 18.70 -22.87 -8.58
C ALA A 462 17.96 -21.67 -7.96
N ALA A 463 16.64 -21.79 -7.74
CA ALA A 463 15.83 -20.75 -7.13
C ALA A 463 15.90 -20.71 -5.60
N ASP A 464 16.68 -21.58 -4.95
CA ASP A 464 16.85 -21.58 -3.49
C ASP A 464 17.62 -20.37 -2.95
N TRP A 465 18.25 -19.57 -3.83
CA TRP A 465 18.91 -18.32 -3.46
C TRP A 465 18.02 -17.41 -2.60
N ARG A 466 16.69 -17.50 -2.78
CA ARG A 466 15.71 -16.71 -2.03
C ARG A 466 15.79 -16.89 -0.52
N TYR A 467 16.07 -18.10 -0.01
CA TYR A 467 16.11 -18.34 1.45
C TYR A 467 17.26 -17.59 2.13
N GLY A 468 18.40 -17.47 1.46
CA GLY A 468 19.57 -16.74 1.93
C GLY A 468 19.68 -15.31 1.38
N ALA A 469 18.62 -14.79 0.77
CA ALA A 469 18.68 -13.50 0.08
C ALA A 469 18.95 -12.35 1.04
N ILE A 470 19.88 -11.49 0.63
CA ILE A 470 20.13 -10.17 1.19
C ILE A 470 19.87 -9.19 0.06
N ILE A 471 18.68 -8.59 0.12
CA ILE A 471 18.09 -7.75 -0.91
C ILE A 471 18.49 -6.30 -0.64
N SER A 472 18.82 -5.58 -1.70
CA SER A 472 19.32 -4.20 -1.62
C SER A 472 18.69 -3.36 -2.71
N ASN A 473 18.32 -2.13 -2.38
CA ASN A 473 17.71 -1.23 -3.36
C ASN A 473 18.69 -0.93 -4.48
N PHE A 474 18.17 -0.86 -5.70
CA PHE A 474 18.92 -0.41 -6.85
C PHE A 474 18.12 0.68 -7.56
N GLY A 475 18.73 1.86 -7.67
CA GLY A 475 18.06 3.06 -8.14
C GLY A 475 17.23 3.75 -7.06
N PRO A 476 16.64 4.91 -7.41
CA PRO A 476 15.89 5.76 -6.49
C PRO A 476 14.53 5.11 -6.15
N ASN A 477 13.64 5.85 -5.48
CA ASN A 477 12.30 5.34 -5.14
C ASN A 477 11.44 5.02 -6.39
N ASN A 478 10.17 4.65 -6.16
CA ASN A 478 9.25 4.16 -7.18
C ASN A 478 9.09 5.04 -8.44
N SER A 479 9.43 6.34 -8.39
CA SER A 479 9.38 7.24 -9.54
C SER A 479 10.69 7.36 -10.33
N GLY A 480 11.71 6.55 -10.03
CA GLY A 480 12.97 6.49 -10.76
C GLY A 480 12.81 6.40 -12.27
N THR A 481 13.78 6.94 -13.01
CA THR A 481 13.75 6.97 -14.47
C THR A 481 14.27 5.70 -15.11
N LEU A 482 15.00 4.84 -14.38
CA LEU A 482 15.84 3.76 -14.93
C LEU A 482 16.94 4.31 -15.86
N GLY A 483 17.40 5.51 -15.58
CA GLY A 483 18.42 6.26 -16.32
C GLY A 483 19.55 6.78 -15.43
N GLU A 484 19.57 6.40 -14.16
CA GLU A 484 20.46 6.93 -13.13
C GLU A 484 21.93 6.58 -13.36
N TYR A 485 22.19 5.40 -13.94
CA TYR A 485 23.53 4.95 -14.32
C TYR A 485 23.70 5.01 -15.86
N PRO A 486 24.15 6.15 -16.42
CA PRO A 486 24.21 6.34 -17.87
C PRO A 486 25.27 5.47 -18.56
N ASP A 487 26.32 5.04 -17.85
CA ASP A 487 27.41 4.22 -18.37
C ASP A 487 27.68 2.97 -17.52
N ASP A 488 28.38 2.00 -18.14
CA ASP A 488 28.61 0.68 -17.55
C ASP A 488 29.60 0.69 -16.39
N LYS A 489 30.50 1.69 -16.34
CA LYS A 489 31.54 1.76 -15.31
C LYS A 489 30.91 2.11 -13.96
N GLU A 490 30.03 3.12 -13.91
CA GLU A 490 29.36 3.50 -12.66
C GLU A 490 28.35 2.44 -12.21
N LEU A 491 27.65 1.81 -13.16
CA LEU A 491 26.79 0.66 -12.89
C LEU A 491 27.59 -0.50 -12.26
N ASP A 492 28.70 -0.90 -12.87
CA ASP A 492 29.52 -2.00 -12.37
C ASP A 492 30.18 -1.65 -11.02
N LYS A 493 30.58 -0.39 -10.80
CA LYS A 493 31.11 0.11 -9.53
C LYS A 493 30.09 -0.03 -8.40
N HIS A 494 28.84 0.37 -8.63
CA HIS A 494 27.79 0.30 -7.61
C HIS A 494 27.40 -1.16 -7.30
N LEU A 495 27.23 -2.00 -8.34
CA LEU A 495 26.98 -3.43 -8.15
C LEU A 495 28.10 -4.10 -7.34
N LYS A 496 29.36 -3.73 -7.60
CA LYS A 496 30.50 -4.22 -6.83
C LYS A 496 30.43 -3.77 -5.37
N PHE A 497 30.10 -2.50 -5.12
CA PHE A 497 29.89 -2.00 -3.76
C PHE A 497 28.83 -2.83 -3.01
N LEU A 498 27.68 -3.08 -3.63
CA LEU A 498 26.62 -3.89 -3.04
C LEU A 498 27.10 -5.32 -2.76
N LYS A 499 27.83 -5.93 -3.70
CA LYS A 499 28.39 -7.28 -3.56
C LYS A 499 29.41 -7.38 -2.42
N ASP A 500 30.33 -6.42 -2.34
CA ASP A 500 31.35 -6.34 -1.29
C ASP A 500 30.74 -6.13 0.11
N ASN A 501 29.51 -5.62 0.18
CA ASN A 501 28.71 -5.46 1.40
C ASN A 501 27.64 -6.55 1.56
N ASN A 502 27.95 -7.79 1.16
CA ASN A 502 27.13 -8.99 1.37
C ASN A 502 25.75 -9.02 0.69
N SER A 503 25.50 -8.16 -0.30
CA SER A 503 24.28 -8.26 -1.10
C SER A 503 24.35 -9.49 -2.01
N SER A 504 23.22 -10.17 -2.15
CA SER A 504 23.05 -11.27 -3.11
C SER A 504 21.99 -10.98 -4.17
N VAL A 505 21.12 -10.01 -3.89
CA VAL A 505 20.01 -9.62 -4.75
C VAL A 505 19.92 -8.10 -4.79
N VAL A 506 19.71 -7.56 -5.98
CA VAL A 506 19.38 -6.14 -6.16
C VAL A 506 17.92 -6.02 -6.60
N ILE A 507 17.15 -5.14 -5.96
CA ILE A 507 15.79 -4.82 -6.35
C ILE A 507 15.76 -3.53 -7.17
N SER A 508 15.43 -3.64 -8.46
CA SER A 508 15.38 -2.53 -9.41
C SER A 508 14.08 -1.74 -9.21
N ASN A 509 14.21 -0.47 -8.81
CA ASN A 509 13.11 0.45 -8.64
C ASN A 509 13.02 1.46 -9.78
N GLY A 510 11.83 2.03 -9.99
CA GLY A 510 11.59 3.11 -10.94
C GLY A 510 10.56 2.76 -12.02
N MET A 511 9.82 3.78 -12.45
CA MET A 511 8.69 3.65 -13.37
C MET A 511 7.74 2.52 -12.97
N LEU A 512 7.27 2.53 -11.72
CA LEU A 512 6.65 1.36 -11.10
C LEU A 512 5.42 0.84 -11.89
N SER A 513 4.49 1.71 -12.26
CA SER A 513 3.36 1.35 -13.14
C SER A 513 3.77 1.34 -14.62
N ARG A 514 4.80 0.56 -14.93
CA ARG A 514 5.54 0.60 -16.20
C ARG A 514 4.64 0.43 -17.44
N HIS A 515 3.62 -0.39 -17.31
CA HIS A 515 2.60 -0.64 -18.34
C HIS A 515 1.75 0.60 -18.70
N THR A 516 1.80 1.69 -17.92
CA THR A 516 1.17 2.98 -18.25
C THR A 516 2.12 3.99 -18.91
N TYR A 517 3.40 3.65 -19.07
CA TYR A 517 4.43 4.50 -19.69
C TYR A 517 4.78 4.02 -21.10
N TYR A 518 3.82 4.04 -22.02
CA TYR A 518 4.00 3.51 -23.39
C TYR A 518 5.26 4.04 -24.09
N ALA A 519 5.66 5.29 -23.82
CA ALA A 519 6.85 5.91 -24.41
C ALA A 519 8.19 5.43 -23.89
N HIS A 520 8.18 4.71 -22.78
CA HIS A 520 9.39 4.32 -22.08
C HIS A 520 9.50 2.82 -21.87
N LEU A 521 8.51 2.02 -22.29
CA LEU A 521 8.53 0.57 -22.13
C LEU A 521 9.80 -0.07 -22.72
N ASP A 522 10.14 0.22 -23.97
CA ASP A 522 11.36 -0.29 -24.63
C ASP A 522 12.64 0.19 -23.92
N ARG A 523 12.67 1.45 -23.48
CA ARG A 523 13.80 2.03 -22.75
C ARG A 523 13.99 1.34 -21.40
N ALA A 524 12.90 1.15 -20.66
CA ALA A 524 12.90 0.50 -19.36
C ALA A 524 13.33 -0.97 -19.49
N GLU A 525 12.80 -1.70 -20.47
CA GLU A 525 13.21 -3.08 -20.75
C GLU A 525 14.72 -3.16 -21.05
N LYS A 526 15.25 -2.28 -21.90
CA LYS A 526 16.69 -2.22 -22.20
C LYS A 526 17.54 -1.88 -20.97
N ALA A 527 17.09 -0.96 -20.13
CA ALA A 527 17.77 -0.59 -18.89
C ALA A 527 17.82 -1.77 -17.90
N VAL A 528 16.70 -2.45 -17.69
CA VAL A 528 16.62 -3.62 -16.79
C VAL A 528 17.40 -4.81 -17.34
N LYS A 529 17.37 -5.04 -18.66
CA LYS A 529 18.21 -6.05 -19.31
C LYS A 529 19.70 -5.78 -19.05
N ARG A 530 20.13 -4.53 -19.28
CA ARG A 530 21.53 -4.11 -19.05
C ARG A 530 21.94 -4.28 -17.58
N LEU A 531 21.09 -3.89 -16.64
CA LEU A 531 21.29 -4.14 -15.21
C LEU A 531 21.45 -5.64 -14.92
N THR A 532 20.55 -6.47 -15.47
CA THR A 532 20.53 -7.91 -15.25
C THR A 532 21.81 -8.59 -15.74
N GLU A 533 22.22 -8.31 -16.97
CA GLU A 533 23.45 -8.88 -17.55
C GLU A 533 24.70 -8.51 -16.75
N ARG A 534 24.77 -7.28 -16.24
CA ARG A 534 25.90 -6.77 -15.44
C ARG A 534 25.90 -7.35 -14.03
N ALA A 535 24.75 -7.39 -13.37
CA ALA A 535 24.58 -8.00 -12.05
C ALA A 535 24.92 -9.50 -12.07
N HIS A 536 24.46 -10.24 -13.09
CA HIS A 536 24.78 -11.67 -13.25
C HIS A 536 26.28 -11.91 -13.40
N LYS A 537 27.02 -11.08 -14.15
CA LYS A 537 28.49 -11.17 -14.27
C LYS A 537 29.21 -11.02 -12.93
N GLN A 538 28.61 -10.33 -11.96
CA GLN A 538 29.15 -10.13 -10.61
C GLN A 538 28.56 -11.11 -9.57
N GLY A 539 27.75 -12.08 -10.01
CA GLY A 539 27.13 -13.07 -9.12
C GLY A 539 26.06 -12.48 -8.20
N LEU A 540 25.34 -11.47 -8.68
CA LEU A 540 24.13 -10.91 -8.06
C LEU A 540 22.89 -11.35 -8.85
N ARG A 541 21.75 -11.50 -8.17
CA ARG A 541 20.45 -11.70 -8.79
C ARG A 541 19.70 -10.38 -8.92
N VAL A 542 18.81 -10.27 -9.90
CA VAL A 542 17.97 -9.09 -10.11
C VAL A 542 16.51 -9.40 -9.87
N MET A 543 15.92 -8.64 -8.94
CA MET A 543 14.49 -8.59 -8.68
C MET A 543 13.95 -7.28 -9.28
N ASP A 544 12.97 -7.35 -10.17
CA ASP A 544 12.34 -6.16 -10.73
C ASP A 544 11.10 -5.76 -9.94
N HIS A 545 10.85 -4.47 -9.75
CA HIS A 545 9.72 -3.97 -8.96
C HIS A 545 8.74 -3.21 -9.88
N GLN A 546 7.48 -3.64 -9.94
CA GLN A 546 6.43 -3.05 -10.78
C GLN A 546 5.06 -2.99 -10.07
N ASP A 547 4.13 -2.19 -10.61
CA ASP A 547 2.73 -2.06 -10.20
C ASP A 547 1.78 -2.50 -11.33
N LEU A 548 0.63 -3.06 -10.96
CA LEU A 548 -0.42 -3.50 -11.89
C LEU A 548 -1.62 -2.56 -12.01
N THR A 549 -2.19 -2.12 -10.90
CA THR A 549 -3.58 -1.61 -10.88
C THR A 549 -3.62 -0.09 -10.80
N LEU A 550 -2.58 0.52 -10.22
CA LEU A 550 -2.53 1.97 -10.05
C LEU A 550 -2.25 2.67 -11.37
N LEU A 551 -3.05 3.69 -11.66
CA LEU A 551 -2.74 4.68 -12.67
C LEU A 551 -1.74 5.69 -12.11
N TRP A 552 -0.56 5.74 -12.71
CA TRP A 552 0.43 6.76 -12.40
C TRP A 552 0.34 7.87 -13.44
N ASN A 553 -0.01 9.09 -13.02
CA ASN A 553 -0.17 10.21 -13.93
C ASN A 553 1.15 10.94 -14.18
N ILE A 554 2.17 10.17 -14.55
CA ILE A 554 3.48 10.64 -14.98
C ILE A 554 3.59 10.32 -16.47
N ASP A 555 4.02 11.29 -17.28
CA ASP A 555 4.07 11.20 -18.75
C ASP A 555 2.67 11.03 -19.38
N ALA A 556 2.15 9.81 -19.51
CA ALA A 556 0.95 9.50 -20.29
C ALA A 556 -0.18 8.77 -19.52
N GLY A 557 -0.16 8.77 -18.18
CA GLY A 557 -1.13 8.03 -17.35
C GLY A 557 -2.60 8.29 -17.72
N PHE A 558 -3.08 9.53 -17.64
CA PHE A 558 -4.47 9.87 -17.98
C PHE A 558 -4.87 9.42 -19.40
N ARG A 559 -3.93 9.47 -20.36
CA ARG A 559 -4.14 9.01 -21.73
C ARG A 559 -4.34 7.50 -21.76
N ALA A 560 -3.51 6.74 -21.06
CA ALA A 560 -3.67 5.28 -20.93
C ALA A 560 -5.04 4.91 -20.37
N ALA A 561 -5.52 5.64 -19.35
CA ALA A 561 -6.86 5.43 -18.81
C ALA A 561 -7.98 5.78 -19.81
N ALA A 562 -7.88 6.93 -20.49
CA ALA A 562 -8.88 7.39 -21.45
C ALA A 562 -8.97 6.51 -22.72
N GLU A 563 -7.86 5.94 -23.18
CA GLU A 563 -7.82 5.02 -24.32
C GLU A 563 -8.29 3.60 -23.94
N ASN A 564 -8.27 3.24 -22.65
CA ASN A 564 -8.59 1.89 -22.15
C ASN A 564 -9.74 1.86 -21.12
N ILE A 565 -10.75 2.74 -21.26
CA ILE A 565 -11.86 2.89 -20.30
C ILE A 565 -12.57 1.57 -19.99
N SER A 566 -12.68 0.65 -20.97
CA SER A 566 -13.30 -0.69 -20.80
C SER A 566 -12.55 -1.60 -19.84
N GLN A 567 -11.28 -1.31 -19.57
CA GLN A 567 -10.41 -2.09 -18.70
C GLN A 567 -10.36 -1.52 -17.27
N LEU A 568 -10.96 -0.35 -17.03
CA LEU A 568 -10.99 0.27 -15.71
C LEU A 568 -12.05 -0.39 -14.81
N GLN A 569 -11.83 -0.35 -13.50
CA GLN A 569 -12.81 -0.83 -12.52
C GLN A 569 -14.07 0.06 -12.52
N ARG A 570 -15.18 -0.49 -12.01
CA ARG A 570 -16.47 0.21 -11.86
C ARG A 570 -16.91 0.27 -10.42
N MET A 571 -17.32 1.46 -10.00
CA MET A 571 -17.86 1.74 -8.67
C MET A 571 -19.21 1.07 -8.46
N ASN A 572 -19.42 0.38 -7.34
CA ASN A 572 -20.69 -0.29 -7.06
C ASN A 572 -21.90 0.67 -6.95
N ILE A 573 -21.70 1.89 -6.48
CA ILE A 573 -22.78 2.86 -6.19
C ILE A 573 -23.35 3.55 -7.44
N ASN A 574 -22.58 3.62 -8.54
CA ASN A 574 -23.00 4.41 -9.70
C ASN A 574 -22.55 3.85 -11.06
N GLN A 575 -21.82 2.73 -11.07
CA GLN A 575 -21.29 2.09 -12.28
C GLN A 575 -20.35 2.98 -13.10
N LEU A 576 -19.81 4.07 -12.51
CA LEU A 576 -18.85 4.94 -13.19
C LEU A 576 -17.44 4.33 -13.19
N PRO A 577 -16.63 4.60 -14.23
CA PRO A 577 -15.21 4.26 -14.25
C PRO A 577 -14.44 4.86 -13.08
N SER A 578 -13.54 4.07 -12.48
CA SER A 578 -12.53 4.53 -11.52
C SER A 578 -11.15 4.64 -12.20
N PRO A 579 -10.16 5.34 -11.62
CA PRO A 579 -8.82 5.50 -12.18
C PRO A 579 -7.95 4.24 -12.06
N TYR A 580 -8.53 3.05 -11.99
CA TYR A 580 -7.82 1.83 -11.64
C TYR A 580 -8.13 0.71 -12.63
N PHE A 581 -7.12 -0.03 -13.10
CA PHE A 581 -7.34 -1.15 -14.01
C PHE A 581 -8.00 -2.34 -13.30
N CYS A 582 -8.82 -3.10 -14.02
CA CYS A 582 -9.48 -4.28 -13.50
C CYS A 582 -8.67 -5.52 -13.87
N PHE A 583 -7.92 -6.08 -12.92
CA PHE A 583 -7.06 -7.25 -13.18
C PHE A 583 -7.82 -8.55 -13.51
N THR A 584 -9.13 -8.60 -13.23
CA THR A 584 -10.02 -9.69 -13.64
C THR A 584 -10.60 -9.50 -15.04
N ASN A 585 -10.52 -8.29 -15.61
CA ASN A 585 -10.93 -8.06 -17.00
C ASN A 585 -10.05 -8.91 -17.93
N LYS A 586 -10.69 -9.82 -18.68
CA LYS A 586 -10.00 -10.79 -19.53
C LYS A 586 -9.03 -10.14 -20.51
N ALA A 587 -9.44 -9.07 -21.20
CA ALA A 587 -8.61 -8.42 -22.21
C ALA A 587 -7.38 -7.76 -21.59
N PHE A 588 -7.55 -7.03 -20.48
CA PHE A 588 -6.44 -6.44 -19.74
C PHE A 588 -5.48 -7.51 -19.23
N ARG A 589 -6.04 -8.57 -18.63
CA ARG A 589 -5.27 -9.66 -18.03
C ARG A 589 -4.43 -10.42 -19.06
N GLU A 590 -5.00 -10.76 -20.20
CA GLU A 590 -4.29 -11.43 -21.30
C GLU A 590 -3.15 -10.54 -21.84
N HIS A 591 -3.44 -9.25 -22.07
CA HIS A 591 -2.42 -8.30 -22.51
C HIS A 591 -1.28 -8.16 -21.50
N TYR A 592 -1.60 -8.02 -20.21
CA TYR A 592 -0.61 -7.87 -19.15
C TYR A 592 0.25 -9.14 -18.99
N PHE A 593 -0.36 -10.34 -19.06
CA PHE A 593 0.39 -11.59 -18.97
C PHE A 593 1.38 -11.75 -20.13
N GLU A 594 0.98 -11.42 -21.35
CA GLU A 594 1.91 -11.41 -22.49
C GLU A 594 3.01 -10.36 -22.33
N TYR A 595 2.70 -9.17 -21.83
CA TYR A 595 3.69 -8.15 -21.50
C TYR A 595 4.74 -8.68 -20.51
N ILE A 596 4.32 -9.27 -19.39
CA ILE A 596 5.23 -9.82 -18.39
C ILE A 596 6.05 -10.99 -18.94
N LYS A 597 5.44 -11.91 -19.69
CA LYS A 597 6.16 -13.02 -20.34
C LYS A 597 7.27 -12.51 -21.26
N ASN A 598 6.97 -11.50 -22.08
CA ASN A 598 7.95 -10.90 -22.97
C ASN A 598 9.06 -10.17 -22.19
N PHE A 599 8.69 -9.39 -21.17
CA PHE A 599 9.64 -8.69 -20.33
C PHE A 599 10.61 -9.65 -19.62
N VAL A 600 10.11 -10.73 -19.00
CA VAL A 600 10.95 -11.75 -18.35
C VAL A 600 11.87 -12.42 -19.37
N ARG A 601 11.38 -12.75 -20.57
CA ARG A 601 12.20 -13.35 -21.64
C ARG A 601 13.32 -12.42 -22.10
N ASN A 602 13.01 -11.14 -22.30
CA ASN A 602 13.91 -10.18 -22.93
C ASN A 602 14.98 -9.66 -21.96
N THR A 603 14.64 -9.53 -20.68
CA THR A 603 15.55 -8.99 -19.66
C THR A 603 16.30 -10.08 -18.89
N ASN A 604 15.78 -11.30 -18.86
CA ASN A 604 16.28 -12.42 -18.06
C ASN A 604 16.34 -12.13 -16.54
N VAL A 605 15.52 -11.21 -16.01
CA VAL A 605 15.41 -10.97 -14.56
C VAL A 605 15.10 -12.27 -13.81
N ASP A 606 15.59 -12.40 -12.57
CA ASP A 606 15.42 -13.61 -11.76
C ASP A 606 14.08 -13.63 -11.01
N SER A 607 13.53 -12.45 -10.75
CA SER A 607 12.37 -12.28 -9.89
C SER A 607 11.62 -10.98 -10.19
N MET A 608 10.34 -10.91 -9.81
CA MET A 608 9.54 -9.68 -9.88
C MET A 608 8.66 -9.53 -8.67
N MET A 609 8.73 -8.36 -8.05
CA MET A 609 7.77 -7.87 -7.07
C MET A 609 6.67 -7.13 -7.81
N LEU A 610 5.42 -7.56 -7.58
CA LEU A 610 4.26 -6.93 -8.18
C LEU A 610 3.39 -6.28 -7.12
N ASP A 611 3.35 -4.97 -7.19
CA ASP A 611 2.61 -4.08 -6.32
C ASP A 611 1.17 -3.93 -6.77
N GLU A 612 0.33 -3.68 -5.78
CA GLU A 612 -1.03 -3.21 -5.96
C GLU A 612 -1.91 -4.08 -6.87
N VAL A 613 -1.79 -5.41 -6.84
CA VAL A 613 -2.80 -6.31 -7.42
C VAL A 613 -4.05 -6.27 -6.54
N MET A 614 -4.99 -5.38 -6.84
CA MET A 614 -6.11 -5.13 -5.94
C MET A 614 -7.38 -4.61 -6.59
N PHE A 615 -8.48 -4.74 -5.85
CA PHE A 615 -9.72 -4.04 -6.09
C PHE A 615 -9.78 -2.80 -5.22
N PHE A 616 -10.09 -1.62 -5.75
CA PHE A 616 -10.21 -0.44 -4.87
C PHE A 616 -11.52 -0.43 -4.06
N GLN A 617 -11.62 0.42 -3.03
CA GLN A 617 -12.80 0.47 -2.16
C GLN A 617 -14.06 0.65 -3.00
N TYR A 618 -15.08 -0.18 -2.74
CA TYR A 618 -16.35 -0.20 -3.47
C TYR A 618 -16.26 -0.66 -4.94
N CYS A 619 -15.09 -1.11 -5.38
CA CYS A 619 -14.85 -1.76 -6.67
C CYS A 619 -14.52 -3.26 -6.47
N CYS A 620 -14.53 -4.08 -7.51
CA CYS A 620 -14.97 -3.76 -8.87
C CYS A 620 -16.34 -4.40 -9.15
N THR A 621 -17.21 -3.68 -9.85
CA THR A 621 -18.54 -4.15 -10.27
C THR A 621 -18.75 -4.03 -11.78
N CYS A 622 -17.67 -4.07 -12.57
CA CYS A 622 -17.76 -4.12 -14.03
C CYS A 622 -18.49 -5.37 -14.50
N ALA A 623 -18.90 -5.40 -15.76
CA ALA A 623 -19.64 -6.55 -16.33
C ALA A 623 -18.89 -7.89 -16.11
N ALA A 624 -17.56 -7.90 -16.30
CA ALA A 624 -16.75 -9.10 -16.08
C ALA A 624 -16.76 -9.57 -14.62
N CYS A 625 -16.59 -8.66 -13.64
CA CYS A 625 -16.66 -9.01 -12.23
C CYS A 625 -18.05 -9.51 -11.81
N ARG A 626 -19.13 -8.95 -12.38
CA ARG A 626 -20.50 -9.39 -12.11
C ARG A 626 -20.74 -10.82 -12.61
N GLU A 627 -20.28 -11.11 -13.82
CA GLU A 627 -20.36 -12.45 -14.40
C GLU A 627 -19.54 -13.47 -13.59
N GLU A 628 -18.28 -13.15 -13.29
CA GLU A 628 -17.41 -14.04 -12.52
C GLU A 628 -17.90 -14.26 -11.09
N PHE A 629 -18.37 -13.22 -10.40
CA PHE A 629 -18.94 -13.37 -9.05
C PHE A 629 -20.14 -14.33 -9.06
N HIS A 630 -21.05 -14.18 -10.03
CA HIS A 630 -22.20 -15.08 -10.15
C HIS A 630 -21.77 -16.50 -10.51
N LYS A 631 -20.86 -16.63 -11.47
CA LYS A 631 -20.30 -17.92 -11.85
C LYS A 631 -19.56 -18.60 -10.71
N ASP A 632 -18.94 -17.88 -9.78
CA ASP A 632 -18.19 -18.49 -8.69
C ASP A 632 -19.09 -18.79 -7.48
N THR A 633 -20.04 -17.90 -7.17
CA THR A 633 -20.78 -17.93 -5.89
C THR A 633 -22.24 -18.33 -6.00
N ASN A 634 -22.81 -18.36 -7.21
CA ASN A 634 -24.25 -18.50 -7.48
C ASN A 634 -25.11 -17.33 -6.97
N TRP A 635 -24.49 -16.24 -6.50
CA TRP A 635 -25.14 -15.00 -6.06
C TRP A 635 -24.88 -13.86 -7.04
N TYR A 636 -25.64 -12.77 -6.95
CA TYR A 636 -25.44 -11.60 -7.81
C TYR A 636 -24.83 -10.44 -7.01
N ILE A 637 -24.00 -9.64 -7.67
CA ILE A 637 -23.63 -8.32 -7.14
C ILE A 637 -24.85 -7.41 -7.33
N PRO A 638 -25.36 -6.73 -6.29
CA PRO A 638 -26.44 -5.76 -6.44
C PRO A 638 -26.13 -4.70 -7.50
N VAL A 639 -27.15 -4.33 -8.28
CA VAL A 639 -27.10 -3.18 -9.19
C VAL A 639 -27.84 -2.00 -8.57
N ASN A 640 -28.82 -2.27 -7.71
CA ASN A 640 -29.58 -1.25 -7.00
C ASN A 640 -28.64 -0.53 -6.03
N GLU A 641 -28.32 0.73 -6.32
CA GLU A 641 -27.42 1.54 -5.51
C GLU A 641 -27.98 1.86 -4.12
N MET A 642 -29.28 1.66 -3.92
CA MET A 642 -29.96 1.79 -2.63
C MET A 642 -29.79 0.55 -1.74
N ASP A 643 -29.36 -0.57 -2.32
CA ASP A 643 -29.14 -1.79 -1.55
C ASP A 643 -27.95 -1.63 -0.60
N LYS A 644 -28.24 -1.79 0.69
CA LYS A 644 -27.26 -1.69 1.77
C LYS A 644 -26.52 -3.00 2.02
N SER A 645 -26.90 -4.10 1.37
CA SER A 645 -26.32 -5.42 1.54
C SER A 645 -24.80 -5.41 1.35
N LEU A 646 -24.30 -4.72 0.33
CA LEU A 646 -22.86 -4.53 0.09
C LEU A 646 -22.19 -3.50 1.01
N ASN A 647 -22.93 -2.78 1.85
CA ASN A 647 -22.41 -1.79 2.80
C ASN A 647 -22.56 -2.23 4.27
N ASP A 648 -23.13 -3.41 4.52
CA ASP A 648 -23.29 -3.98 5.85
C ASP A 648 -22.34 -5.17 6.07
N ASN A 649 -21.30 -4.99 6.90
CA ASN A 649 -20.35 -6.06 7.26
C ASN A 649 -21.01 -7.27 7.95
N GLY A 650 -22.23 -7.10 8.46
CA GLY A 650 -23.05 -8.17 9.02
C GLY A 650 -23.78 -9.02 7.99
N HIS A 651 -23.94 -8.53 6.76
CA HIS A 651 -24.72 -9.17 5.71
C HIS A 651 -23.91 -10.26 4.99
N PRO A 652 -24.47 -11.48 4.77
CA PRO A 652 -23.76 -12.56 4.09
C PRO A 652 -23.25 -12.20 2.69
N LEU A 653 -24.03 -11.45 1.90
CA LEU A 653 -23.66 -11.04 0.54
C LEU A 653 -22.39 -10.19 0.51
N ARG A 654 -22.22 -9.23 1.44
CA ARG A 654 -20.97 -8.44 1.51
C ARG A 654 -19.80 -9.33 1.86
N ARG A 655 -19.95 -10.27 2.79
CA ARG A 655 -18.87 -11.18 3.18
C ARG A 655 -18.47 -12.09 2.03
N ALA A 656 -19.44 -12.64 1.30
CA ALA A 656 -19.21 -13.39 0.07
C ALA A 656 -18.47 -12.54 -0.98
N PHE A 657 -18.88 -11.29 -1.21
CA PHE A 657 -18.22 -10.37 -2.14
C PHE A 657 -16.77 -10.05 -1.73
N LEU A 658 -16.53 -9.75 -0.45
CA LEU A 658 -15.18 -9.50 0.08
C LEU A 658 -14.31 -10.76 0.02
N ASN A 659 -14.85 -11.94 0.36
CA ASN A 659 -14.15 -13.22 0.22
C ASN A 659 -13.75 -13.50 -1.23
N TRP A 660 -14.71 -13.34 -2.15
CA TRP A 660 -14.48 -13.51 -3.59
C TRP A 660 -13.37 -12.58 -4.09
N ARG A 661 -13.37 -11.29 -3.70
CA ARG A 661 -12.30 -10.35 -4.04
C ARG A 661 -10.92 -10.85 -3.61
N LYS A 662 -10.77 -11.34 -2.37
CA LYS A 662 -9.50 -11.90 -1.88
C LYS A 662 -9.07 -13.13 -2.67
N VAL A 663 -10.02 -14.03 -2.96
CA VAL A 663 -9.76 -15.25 -3.73
C VAL A 663 -9.33 -14.93 -5.16
N GLN A 664 -9.91 -13.91 -5.81
CA GLN A 664 -9.50 -13.47 -7.14
C GLN A 664 -8.10 -12.87 -7.17
N VAL A 665 -7.69 -12.09 -6.16
CA VAL A 665 -6.30 -11.61 -6.06
C VAL A 665 -5.34 -12.81 -5.98
N GLY A 666 -5.61 -13.79 -5.11
CA GLY A 666 -4.78 -15.01 -5.05
C GLY A 666 -4.79 -15.83 -6.35
N ASN A 667 -5.94 -15.92 -7.04
CA ASN A 667 -6.05 -16.59 -8.34
C ASN A 667 -5.26 -15.84 -9.43
N PHE A 668 -5.20 -14.51 -9.39
CA PHE A 668 -4.37 -13.73 -10.29
C PHE A 668 -2.89 -14.14 -10.19
N PHE A 669 -2.34 -14.18 -8.97
CA PHE A 669 -0.96 -14.61 -8.76
C PHE A 669 -0.72 -16.05 -9.21
N ALA A 670 -1.63 -16.98 -8.90
CA ALA A 670 -1.48 -18.38 -9.31
C ALA A 670 -1.48 -18.54 -10.85
N ASP A 671 -2.37 -17.84 -11.53
CA ASP A 671 -2.44 -17.90 -13.00
C ASP A 671 -1.27 -17.14 -13.66
N LEU A 672 -0.80 -16.02 -13.08
CA LEU A 672 0.41 -15.33 -13.55
C LEU A 672 1.64 -16.21 -13.39
N ARG A 673 1.78 -16.90 -12.25
CA ARG A 673 2.86 -17.86 -12.02
C ARG A 673 2.86 -18.95 -13.07
N LYS A 674 1.69 -19.50 -13.38
CA LYS A 674 1.50 -20.51 -14.44
C LYS A 674 1.89 -19.97 -15.82
N ALA A 675 1.53 -18.73 -16.14
CA ALA A 675 1.93 -18.11 -17.41
C ALA A 675 3.46 -17.94 -17.51
N ILE A 676 4.12 -17.53 -16.42
CA ILE A 676 5.59 -17.36 -16.40
C ILE A 676 6.33 -18.70 -16.50
N ASP A 677 5.76 -19.81 -16.00
CA ASP A 677 6.34 -21.16 -16.15
C ASP A 677 6.60 -21.55 -17.61
N GLU A 678 5.83 -21.01 -18.56
CA GLU A 678 6.01 -21.24 -20.00
C GLU A 678 7.32 -20.65 -20.54
N VAL A 679 7.90 -19.67 -19.85
CA VAL A 679 9.04 -18.88 -20.32
C VAL A 679 10.26 -19.06 -19.43
N LYS A 680 10.09 -19.02 -18.11
CA LYS A 680 11.17 -19.11 -17.13
C LYS A 680 10.67 -19.79 -15.85
N PRO A 681 10.73 -21.13 -15.77
CA PRO A 681 10.09 -21.87 -14.68
C PRO A 681 10.86 -21.79 -13.34
N ASP A 682 12.11 -21.31 -13.33
CA ASP A 682 12.90 -21.02 -12.14
C ASP A 682 12.75 -19.56 -11.65
N PHE A 683 11.86 -18.78 -12.28
CA PHE A 683 11.53 -17.42 -11.88
C PHE A 683 10.78 -17.37 -10.55
N SER A 684 10.98 -16.29 -9.79
CA SER A 684 10.30 -16.06 -8.52
C SER A 684 9.35 -14.85 -8.56
N LEU A 685 8.07 -15.07 -8.29
CA LEU A 685 7.15 -13.98 -7.99
C LEU A 685 7.24 -13.54 -6.52
N VAL A 686 7.29 -12.25 -6.27
CA VAL A 686 7.45 -11.65 -4.95
C VAL A 686 6.20 -10.86 -4.60
N ALA A 687 5.76 -10.98 -3.36
CA ALA A 687 4.66 -10.18 -2.82
C ALA A 687 4.89 -9.84 -1.35
N TYR A 688 4.19 -8.82 -0.86
CA TYR A 688 4.31 -8.39 0.52
C TYR A 688 3.00 -7.92 1.13
N THR A 689 3.05 -7.69 2.44
CA THR A 689 2.08 -6.92 3.20
C THR A 689 2.81 -6.12 4.27
N THR A 690 2.22 -5.07 4.80
CA THR A 690 2.67 -4.47 6.06
C THR A 690 2.34 -5.41 7.24
N HIS A 691 2.92 -5.20 8.42
CA HIS A 691 2.44 -5.89 9.64
C HIS A 691 0.94 -5.63 9.90
N TYR A 692 0.45 -4.44 9.51
CA TYR A 692 -0.96 -4.04 9.62
C TYR A 692 -1.92 -5.01 8.94
N GLY A 693 -1.51 -5.65 7.85
CA GLY A 693 -2.34 -6.66 7.15
C GLY A 693 -2.62 -7.95 7.95
N TYR A 694 -1.96 -8.17 9.09
CA TYR A 694 -2.22 -9.32 9.97
C TYR A 694 -3.12 -8.97 11.17
N TYR A 695 -3.18 -7.72 11.62
CA TYR A 695 -4.05 -7.33 12.74
C TYR A 695 -5.23 -6.44 12.36
N SER A 696 -5.31 -6.01 11.11
CA SER A 696 -6.42 -5.23 10.56
C SER A 696 -6.97 -5.86 9.29
N ASN A 697 -8.24 -5.60 9.02
CA ASN A 697 -8.93 -5.99 7.79
C ASN A 697 -8.89 -4.88 6.71
N TYR A 698 -8.15 -3.80 6.91
CA TYR A 698 -8.10 -2.68 5.97
C TYR A 698 -7.71 -3.11 4.54
N ALA A 699 -6.64 -3.88 4.38
CA ALA A 699 -6.19 -4.34 3.07
C ALA A 699 -7.12 -5.43 2.52
N SER A 700 -7.54 -6.38 3.37
CA SER A 700 -8.40 -7.48 2.94
C SER A 700 -9.79 -6.99 2.49
N PHE A 701 -10.38 -6.01 3.18
CA PHE A 701 -11.70 -5.45 2.86
C PHE A 701 -11.63 -4.30 1.86
N GLY A 702 -10.67 -3.40 2.03
CA GLY A 702 -10.49 -2.24 1.19
C GLY A 702 -10.00 -2.63 -0.20
N ASN A 703 -9.05 -3.55 -0.26
CA ASN A 703 -8.25 -3.84 -1.45
C ASN A 703 -8.50 -5.24 -2.02
N GLY A 704 -9.11 -6.15 -1.25
CA GLY A 704 -9.06 -7.58 -1.56
C GLY A 704 -7.65 -8.18 -1.44
N SER A 705 -6.68 -7.44 -0.89
CA SER A 705 -5.30 -7.90 -0.76
C SER A 705 -5.13 -8.62 0.57
N ASP A 706 -4.84 -9.93 0.50
CA ASP A 706 -4.54 -10.77 1.64
C ASP A 706 -3.33 -11.65 1.33
N LEU A 707 -2.25 -11.49 2.11
CA LEU A 707 -0.99 -12.19 1.84
C LEU A 707 -1.16 -13.72 1.89
N ILE A 708 -2.10 -14.22 2.71
CA ILE A 708 -2.44 -15.64 2.80
C ILE A 708 -3.01 -16.17 1.46
N GLU A 709 -3.84 -15.39 0.78
CA GLU A 709 -4.40 -15.75 -0.52
C GLU A 709 -3.38 -15.56 -1.65
N ILE A 710 -2.56 -14.51 -1.59
CA ILE A 710 -1.47 -14.25 -2.55
C ILE A 710 -0.41 -15.36 -2.53
N ALA A 711 -0.11 -15.92 -1.34
CA ALA A 711 0.85 -17.00 -1.17
C ALA A 711 0.54 -18.29 -1.96
N ARG A 712 -0.67 -18.42 -2.50
CA ARG A 712 -1.04 -19.51 -3.41
C ARG A 712 -0.36 -19.42 -4.79
N GLY A 713 0.18 -18.26 -5.14
CA GLY A 713 0.80 -17.97 -6.43
C GLY A 713 2.14 -17.23 -6.39
N ALA A 714 2.53 -16.70 -5.23
CA ALA A 714 3.79 -15.99 -5.04
C ALA A 714 4.82 -16.87 -4.32
N ASP A 715 6.07 -16.77 -4.77
CA ASP A 715 7.16 -17.67 -4.38
C ASP A 715 8.08 -17.06 -3.31
N PHE A 716 8.03 -15.75 -3.09
CA PHE A 716 8.87 -15.07 -2.11
C PHE A 716 8.08 -13.96 -1.40
N LEU A 717 7.75 -14.19 -0.14
CA LEU A 717 6.73 -13.39 0.57
C LEU A 717 7.37 -12.52 1.63
N GLY A 718 6.89 -11.32 1.88
CA GLY A 718 7.51 -10.54 2.96
C GLY A 718 6.76 -9.35 3.49
N THR A 719 7.52 -8.44 4.10
CA THR A 719 6.99 -7.29 4.84
C THR A 719 7.81 -6.05 4.60
N GLU A 720 7.23 -5.09 3.90
CA GLU A 720 7.88 -3.84 3.56
C GLU A 720 7.77 -2.81 4.70
N ILE A 721 6.62 -2.67 5.36
CA ILE A 721 6.43 -1.69 6.44
C ILE A 721 6.30 -2.40 7.79
N THR A 722 7.31 -2.17 8.64
CA THR A 722 7.34 -2.51 10.08
C THR A 722 7.34 -1.25 10.93
N THR A 723 7.26 -1.38 12.26
CA THR A 723 7.70 -0.31 13.17
C THR A 723 9.06 0.24 12.74
N ARG A 724 9.22 1.57 12.81
CA ARG A 724 10.48 2.28 12.54
C ARG A 724 11.50 2.10 13.69
N ASN A 725 11.14 1.40 14.77
CA ASN A 725 12.04 0.99 15.85
C ASN A 725 11.71 -0.45 16.31
N GLN A 726 12.26 -1.44 15.61
CA GLN A 726 12.02 -2.87 15.83
C GLN A 726 12.52 -3.36 17.21
N TRP A 727 13.49 -2.67 17.83
CA TRP A 727 13.95 -3.01 19.17
C TRP A 727 12.90 -2.63 20.22
N ARG A 728 12.38 -1.40 20.20
CA ARG A 728 11.26 -0.97 21.07
C ARG A 728 10.02 -1.84 20.84
N GLY A 729 9.76 -2.22 19.59
CA GLY A 729 8.65 -3.08 19.21
C GLY A 729 8.90 -4.59 19.34
N ALA A 730 10.03 -5.06 19.91
CA ALA A 730 10.47 -6.45 19.72
C ALA A 730 9.43 -7.49 20.19
N ARG A 731 8.71 -7.22 21.29
CA ARG A 731 7.62 -8.10 21.77
C ARG A 731 6.55 -8.33 20.70
N ALA A 732 6.07 -7.27 20.06
CA ALA A 732 5.03 -7.36 19.02
C ALA A 732 5.61 -7.88 17.69
N VAL A 733 6.76 -7.35 17.28
CA VAL A 733 7.40 -7.67 16.00
C VAL A 733 7.77 -9.15 15.95
N PHE A 734 8.36 -9.71 17.01
CA PHE A 734 8.79 -11.11 17.00
C PHE A 734 7.62 -12.09 16.81
N ALA A 735 6.51 -11.88 17.53
CA ALA A 735 5.30 -12.67 17.36
C ALA A 735 4.72 -12.54 15.93
N LEU A 736 4.70 -11.33 15.35
CA LEU A 736 4.27 -11.11 13.97
C LEU A 736 5.19 -11.75 12.93
N ARG A 737 6.50 -11.75 13.17
CA ARG A 737 7.48 -12.44 12.30
C ARG A 737 7.28 -13.95 12.35
N LYS A 738 7.07 -14.53 13.54
CA LYS A 738 6.67 -15.94 13.69
C LYS A 738 5.35 -16.21 12.97
N ALA A 739 4.36 -15.31 13.07
CA ALA A 739 3.07 -15.48 12.38
C ALA A 739 3.24 -15.64 10.87
N LYS A 740 4.12 -14.86 10.24
CA LYS A 740 4.36 -14.95 8.79
C LYS A 740 5.00 -16.27 8.35
N ASN A 741 5.68 -17.00 9.25
CA ASN A 741 6.19 -18.34 8.93
C ASN A 741 5.09 -19.38 8.71
N LEU A 742 3.82 -19.08 9.04
CA LEU A 742 2.70 -19.93 8.62
C LEU A 742 2.71 -20.14 7.10
N LEU A 743 3.13 -19.12 6.32
CA LEU A 743 3.20 -19.18 4.86
C LEU A 743 4.33 -20.10 4.39
N ARG A 744 5.49 -20.03 5.06
CA ARG A 744 6.61 -20.95 4.84
C ARG A 744 6.18 -22.39 5.11
N ASN A 745 5.45 -22.63 6.21
CA ASN A 745 4.98 -23.95 6.59
C ASN A 745 3.89 -24.50 5.66
N ALA A 746 3.04 -23.62 5.12
CA ALA A 746 1.96 -23.97 4.20
C ALA A 746 2.45 -24.29 2.78
N TYR A 747 3.31 -23.44 2.22
CA TYR A 747 3.65 -23.47 0.79
C TYR A 747 5.12 -23.78 0.51
N ASN A 748 5.95 -23.98 1.53
CA ASN A 748 7.40 -24.18 1.40
C ASN A 748 8.09 -23.04 0.63
N VAL A 749 7.75 -21.80 0.99
CA VAL A 749 8.31 -20.57 0.40
C VAL A 749 9.08 -19.76 1.44
N PRO A 750 10.18 -19.09 1.05
CA PRO A 750 10.91 -18.19 1.94
C PRO A 750 10.08 -16.94 2.30
N VAL A 751 10.36 -16.40 3.48
CA VAL A 751 9.78 -15.14 3.96
C VAL A 751 10.89 -14.11 4.15
N TRP A 752 10.70 -12.88 3.69
CA TRP A 752 11.63 -11.76 3.88
C TRP A 752 11.08 -10.67 4.80
N THR A 753 11.95 -9.81 5.32
CA THR A 753 11.58 -8.55 6.00
C THR A 753 12.38 -7.39 5.46
N LEU A 754 11.78 -6.20 5.41
CA LEU A 754 12.55 -4.97 5.35
C LEU A 754 13.15 -4.68 6.74
N CYS A 755 14.47 -4.80 6.84
CA CYS A 755 15.28 -4.45 7.98
C CYS A 755 15.80 -3.02 7.79
N GLY A 756 15.47 -2.14 8.74
CA GLY A 756 15.87 -0.75 8.67
C GLY A 756 15.01 0.07 7.71
N THR A 757 14.68 1.26 8.17
CA THR A 757 13.88 2.27 7.46
C THR A 757 14.62 3.60 7.55
N ASN A 758 14.31 4.59 6.70
CA ASN A 758 15.02 5.88 6.72
C ASN A 758 15.20 6.38 8.17
N SER A 759 16.45 6.55 8.62
CA SER A 759 16.84 6.98 10.00
C SER A 759 16.98 5.88 11.07
N THR A 760 17.32 4.64 10.70
CA THR A 760 17.53 3.53 11.67
C THR A 760 18.97 3.50 12.21
N SER A 761 19.14 3.32 13.53
CA SER A 761 20.48 3.12 14.13
C SER A 761 20.99 1.69 13.89
N TYR A 762 22.30 1.47 14.03
CA TYR A 762 22.92 0.15 13.85
C TYR A 762 22.26 -0.93 14.74
N GLU A 763 21.94 -0.58 15.99
CA GLU A 763 21.35 -1.47 16.98
C GLU A 763 19.93 -1.91 16.59
N VAL A 764 19.13 -0.99 16.05
CA VAL A 764 17.79 -1.30 15.57
C VAL A 764 17.85 -2.19 14.32
N LEU A 765 18.78 -1.91 13.39
CA LEU A 765 19.00 -2.78 12.23
C LEU A 765 19.43 -4.18 12.66
N TYR A 766 20.40 -4.27 13.57
CA TYR A 766 20.91 -5.55 14.09
C TYR A 766 19.79 -6.35 14.78
N THR A 767 18.96 -5.70 15.59
CA THR A 767 17.81 -6.36 16.23
C THR A 767 16.79 -6.85 15.20
N ALA A 768 16.49 -6.06 14.15
CA ALA A 768 15.58 -6.45 13.09
C ALA A 768 16.10 -7.66 12.28
N TRP A 769 17.38 -7.65 11.93
CA TRP A 769 18.05 -8.78 11.29
C TRP A 769 18.01 -10.01 12.20
N ALA A 770 18.39 -9.88 13.47
CA ALA A 770 18.44 -11.00 14.41
C ALA A 770 17.06 -11.65 14.55
N MET A 771 15.99 -10.88 14.78
CA MET A 771 14.63 -11.43 14.84
C MET A 771 14.21 -12.17 13.57
N SER A 772 14.62 -11.68 12.40
CA SER A 772 14.31 -12.33 11.11
C SER A 772 15.11 -13.60 10.92
N ASN A 773 16.40 -13.52 11.23
CA ASN A 773 17.33 -14.63 11.16
C ASN A 773 16.90 -15.77 12.09
N MET A 774 16.52 -15.45 13.33
CA MET A 774 15.95 -16.40 14.30
C MET A 774 14.69 -17.11 13.80
N ASN A 775 13.99 -16.55 12.82
CA ASN A 775 12.78 -17.11 12.24
C ASN A 775 13.04 -17.78 10.88
N GLY A 776 14.29 -17.90 10.44
CA GLY A 776 14.61 -18.48 9.13
C GLY A 776 14.15 -17.60 7.97
N GLN A 777 14.28 -16.28 8.12
CA GLN A 777 13.76 -15.29 7.18
C GLN A 777 14.89 -14.47 6.56
N SER A 778 14.71 -14.14 5.28
CA SER A 778 15.64 -13.36 4.47
C SER A 778 15.49 -11.87 4.78
N THR A 779 16.47 -11.07 4.37
CA THR A 779 16.52 -9.65 4.70
C THR A 779 16.55 -8.78 3.45
N TRP A 780 15.73 -7.73 3.44
CA TRP A 780 15.87 -6.57 2.58
C TRP A 780 16.40 -5.42 3.43
N VAL A 781 17.46 -4.75 2.99
CA VAL A 781 18.07 -3.61 3.67
C VAL A 781 18.17 -2.41 2.74
N ASN A 782 17.92 -1.21 3.27
CA ASN A 782 18.19 0.03 2.55
C ASN A 782 19.69 0.34 2.56
N ASP A 783 20.23 0.80 1.43
CA ASP A 783 21.68 1.00 1.27
C ASP A 783 22.29 1.99 2.26
N ASP A 784 21.54 3.02 2.63
CA ASP A 784 21.95 4.05 3.60
C ASP A 784 21.99 3.55 5.05
N SER A 785 21.38 2.40 5.32
CA SER A 785 21.18 1.86 6.66
C SER A 785 22.21 0.79 7.03
N ARG A 786 23.08 0.38 6.10
CA ARG A 786 24.07 -0.68 6.28
C ARG A 786 25.07 -0.41 7.42
N PRO A 787 25.63 -1.46 8.06
CA PRO A 787 26.75 -1.32 8.98
C PRO A 787 27.89 -0.53 8.35
N LYS A 788 28.37 0.50 9.06
CA LYS A 788 29.50 1.34 8.65
C LYS A 788 30.83 0.66 8.98
N PRO A 789 31.96 1.06 8.33
CA PRO A 789 33.27 0.56 8.71
C PRO A 789 33.54 0.69 10.21
N GLY A 790 34.02 -0.40 10.84
CA GLY A 790 34.24 -0.49 12.29
C GLY A 790 33.03 -0.98 13.10
N GLN A 791 31.83 -1.04 12.50
CA GLN A 791 30.70 -1.78 13.06
C GLN A 791 30.77 -3.25 12.66
N GLY A 792 30.27 -4.16 13.51
CA GLY A 792 30.26 -5.58 13.20
C GLY A 792 29.32 -5.89 12.03
N ASP A 793 29.77 -6.71 11.08
CA ASP A 793 28.93 -7.12 9.96
C ASP A 793 28.21 -8.45 10.26
N PHE A 794 27.02 -8.35 10.81
CA PHE A 794 26.18 -9.50 11.12
C PHE A 794 25.61 -10.19 9.86
N PHE A 795 25.64 -9.57 8.68
CA PHE A 795 25.26 -10.24 7.42
C PHE A 795 26.28 -11.30 6.99
N ALA A 796 27.52 -11.20 7.48
CA ALA A 796 28.63 -12.09 7.13
C ALA A 796 28.76 -13.34 8.04
N LEU A 797 27.81 -13.59 8.95
CA LEU A 797 27.88 -14.71 9.91
C LEU A 797 27.88 -16.06 9.17
N LYS A 798 29.04 -16.73 9.11
CA LYS A 798 29.23 -17.99 8.35
C LYS A 798 28.59 -19.19 9.01
N GLU A 799 28.61 -19.23 10.34
CA GLU A 799 28.07 -20.31 11.17
C GLU A 799 26.57 -20.15 11.42
N ASN A 800 25.85 -19.43 10.56
CA ASN A 800 24.41 -19.24 10.71
C ASN A 800 23.62 -20.56 10.49
N MET A 801 22.34 -20.58 10.87
CA MET A 801 21.48 -21.72 10.55
C MET A 801 21.22 -21.80 9.04
N ASP A 802 20.95 -23.01 8.56
CA ASP A 802 20.48 -23.25 7.20
C ASP A 802 19.05 -22.74 7.05
N LEU A 803 18.89 -21.51 6.55
CA LEU A 803 17.59 -20.84 6.43
C LEU A 803 16.60 -21.58 5.51
N LYS A 804 17.07 -22.50 4.66
CA LYS A 804 16.22 -23.32 3.81
C LYS A 804 15.72 -24.55 4.56
N ASN A 805 16.65 -25.39 5.02
CA ASN A 805 16.34 -26.75 5.49
C ASN A 805 16.09 -26.84 7.00
N ALA A 806 16.41 -25.79 7.78
CA ALA A 806 16.11 -25.79 9.20
C ALA A 806 14.60 -25.75 9.44
N GLU A 807 14.08 -26.73 10.17
CA GLU A 807 12.68 -26.82 10.57
C GLU A 807 12.52 -26.42 12.03
N SER A 808 11.42 -25.73 12.35
CA SER A 808 11.07 -25.42 13.74
C SER A 808 10.87 -26.73 14.51
N ALA A 809 11.48 -26.84 15.69
CA ALA A 809 11.27 -27.97 16.58
C ALA A 809 10.25 -27.67 17.69
N ALA A 810 9.42 -26.64 17.48
CA ALA A 810 8.31 -26.31 18.37
C ALA A 810 7.29 -27.46 18.46
N GLN A 811 6.74 -27.66 19.65
CA GLN A 811 5.68 -28.66 19.90
C GLN A 811 4.29 -28.04 20.09
N VAL A 812 4.22 -26.71 20.03
CA VAL A 812 3.01 -25.92 20.21
C VAL A 812 2.72 -25.17 18.91
N ALA A 813 1.49 -25.27 18.41
CA ALA A 813 1.00 -24.50 17.29
C ALA A 813 -0.12 -23.56 17.71
N LEU A 814 -0.07 -22.31 17.26
CA LEU A 814 -1.10 -21.29 17.44
C LEU A 814 -1.81 -21.07 16.11
N LEU A 815 -3.14 -21.24 16.07
CA LEU A 815 -3.91 -20.95 14.87
C LEU A 815 -4.10 -19.44 14.70
N PHE A 816 -3.35 -18.86 13.77
CA PHE A 816 -3.63 -17.52 13.26
C PHE A 816 -4.75 -17.62 12.22
N SER A 817 -5.96 -17.21 12.60
CA SER A 817 -7.14 -17.32 11.73
C SER A 817 -7.37 -16.06 10.90
N ALA A 818 -7.17 -16.15 9.58
CA ALA A 818 -7.49 -15.08 8.63
C ALA A 818 -9.00 -14.78 8.62
N ARG A 819 -9.84 -15.82 8.75
CA ARG A 819 -11.29 -15.63 8.86
C ARG A 819 -11.71 -15.05 10.19
N GLY A 820 -11.02 -15.36 11.27
CA GLY A 820 -11.21 -14.69 12.57
C GLY A 820 -10.86 -13.19 12.49
N ARG A 821 -9.76 -12.84 11.81
CA ARG A 821 -9.39 -11.43 11.52
C ARG A 821 -10.48 -10.72 10.72
N ASP A 822 -11.02 -11.39 9.69
CA ASP A 822 -11.93 -10.76 8.73
C ASP A 822 -13.39 -10.76 9.21
N TRP A 823 -13.90 -11.89 9.69
CA TRP A 823 -15.33 -12.07 10.01
C TRP A 823 -15.68 -11.99 11.49
N GLY A 824 -14.67 -12.13 12.36
CA GLY A 824 -14.85 -12.33 13.79
C GLY A 824 -15.78 -11.30 14.41
N ARG A 825 -16.83 -11.78 15.08
CA ARG A 825 -17.73 -10.95 15.87
C ARG A 825 -17.38 -11.05 17.35
N GLY A 826 -17.44 -9.92 18.05
CA GLY A 826 -17.20 -9.88 19.50
C GLY A 826 -15.71 -9.70 19.83
N LEU A 827 -14.98 -10.80 20.02
CA LEU A 827 -13.59 -10.77 20.48
C LEU A 827 -12.59 -10.83 19.33
N SER A 828 -11.49 -10.09 19.48
CA SER A 828 -10.41 -10.07 18.50
C SER A 828 -9.59 -11.37 18.55
N SER A 829 -9.74 -12.23 17.53
CA SER A 829 -8.94 -13.45 17.40
C SER A 829 -7.45 -13.18 17.22
N THR A 830 -7.11 -12.11 16.48
CA THR A 830 -5.73 -11.73 16.18
C THR A 830 -5.02 -11.29 17.46
N SER A 831 -5.65 -10.42 18.26
CA SER A 831 -5.06 -9.96 19.51
C SER A 831 -4.98 -11.07 20.55
N GLU A 832 -5.99 -11.96 20.64
CA GLU A 832 -5.95 -13.10 21.56
C GLU A 832 -4.76 -14.03 21.25
N ILE A 833 -4.59 -14.41 19.99
CA ILE A 833 -3.55 -15.37 19.61
C ILE A 833 -2.16 -14.73 19.59
N LEU A 834 -2.01 -13.48 19.13
CA LEU A 834 -0.74 -12.76 19.16
C LEU A 834 -0.29 -12.50 20.60
N GLY A 835 -1.20 -12.09 21.48
CA GLY A 835 -0.89 -11.92 22.90
C GLY A 835 -0.54 -13.23 23.58
N THR A 836 -1.18 -14.35 23.20
CA THR A 836 -0.78 -15.68 23.65
C THR A 836 0.66 -16.00 23.21
N GLY A 837 1.01 -15.77 21.95
CA GLY A 837 2.39 -15.95 21.48
C GLY A 837 3.40 -15.07 22.20
N GLN A 838 3.07 -13.81 22.48
CA GLN A 838 3.93 -12.91 23.25
C GLN A 838 4.17 -13.41 24.68
N VAL A 839 3.17 -14.03 25.31
CA VAL A 839 3.32 -14.64 26.63
C VAL A 839 4.19 -15.89 26.56
N LEU A 840 4.00 -16.73 25.54
CA LEU A 840 4.87 -17.88 25.30
C LEU A 840 6.33 -17.45 25.05
N ASP A 841 6.55 -16.30 24.41
CA ASP A 841 7.89 -15.69 24.29
C ASP A 841 8.45 -15.26 25.66
N THR A 842 7.63 -14.65 26.53
CA THR A 842 8.03 -14.27 27.91
C THR A 842 8.49 -15.48 28.73
N VAL A 843 7.84 -16.63 28.57
CA VAL A 843 8.18 -17.89 29.27
C VAL A 843 9.05 -18.84 28.45
N HIS A 844 9.58 -18.37 27.31
CA HIS A 844 10.52 -19.09 26.45
C HIS A 844 9.98 -20.44 25.93
N VAL A 845 8.68 -20.61 25.75
CA VAL A 845 8.10 -21.83 25.13
C VAL A 845 8.27 -21.76 23.62
N PRO A 846 8.93 -22.74 22.97
CA PRO A 846 9.00 -22.79 21.51
C PRO A 846 7.61 -23.08 20.90
N TYR A 847 7.18 -22.21 19.99
CA TYR A 847 5.88 -22.31 19.32
C TYR A 847 5.97 -21.86 17.85
N ASP A 848 5.06 -22.38 17.04
CA ASP A 848 4.80 -21.93 15.67
C ASP A 848 3.42 -21.30 15.55
N TYR A 849 3.24 -20.40 14.58
CA TYR A 849 1.91 -20.10 14.06
C TYR A 849 1.61 -20.96 12.84
N ILE A 850 0.36 -21.37 12.73
CA ILE A 850 -0.22 -22.02 11.55
C ILE A 850 -1.47 -21.26 11.11
N GLY A 851 -1.83 -21.34 9.83
CA GLY A 851 -3.08 -20.79 9.31
C GLY A 851 -4.12 -21.88 9.03
N GLU A 852 -5.31 -21.48 8.57
CA GLU A 852 -6.38 -22.45 8.25
C GLU A 852 -5.97 -23.48 7.18
N MET A 853 -5.14 -23.08 6.21
CA MET A 853 -4.59 -23.98 5.18
C MET A 853 -3.68 -25.09 5.74
N ASN A 854 -3.23 -24.97 6.99
CA ASN A 854 -2.42 -25.98 7.68
C ASN A 854 -3.26 -26.94 8.53
N LEU A 855 -4.59 -26.79 8.63
CA LEU A 855 -5.45 -27.66 9.43
C LEU A 855 -5.71 -28.99 8.72
N ASN A 856 -4.66 -29.82 8.65
CA ASN A 856 -4.69 -31.17 8.09
C ASN A 856 -3.79 -32.13 8.88
N ALA A 857 -4.05 -33.43 8.76
CA ALA A 857 -3.36 -34.46 9.54
C ALA A 857 -1.83 -34.41 9.43
N ARG A 858 -1.29 -34.14 8.23
CA ARG A 858 0.16 -34.11 7.98
C ARG A 858 0.84 -32.97 8.74
N GLN A 859 0.27 -31.77 8.72
CA GLN A 859 0.87 -30.62 9.39
C GLN A 859 0.65 -30.67 10.90
N LEU A 860 -0.56 -31.07 11.35
CA LEU A 860 -0.87 -31.15 12.78
C LEU A 860 -0.08 -32.24 13.52
N ALA A 861 0.33 -33.31 12.85
CA ALA A 861 1.15 -34.38 13.44
C ALA A 861 2.50 -33.92 14.01
N LYS A 862 2.99 -32.73 13.62
CA LYS A 862 4.23 -32.14 14.14
C LYS A 862 4.08 -31.62 15.58
N TYR A 863 2.85 -31.34 16.01
CA TYR A 863 2.57 -30.63 17.24
C TYR A 863 1.96 -31.56 18.30
N LYS A 864 2.17 -31.20 19.58
CA LYS A 864 1.51 -31.84 20.73
C LYS A 864 0.34 -31.01 21.23
N VAL A 865 0.42 -29.69 21.10
CA VAL A 865 -0.63 -28.75 21.50
C VAL A 865 -1.01 -27.87 20.32
N LEU A 866 -2.31 -27.76 20.06
CA LEU A 866 -2.90 -26.80 19.13
C LEU A 866 -3.72 -25.78 19.93
N MET A 867 -3.38 -24.50 19.81
CA MET A 867 -4.03 -23.39 20.50
C MET A 867 -4.94 -22.60 19.54
N LEU A 868 -6.20 -22.46 19.92
CA LEU A 868 -7.25 -21.77 19.18
C LEU A 868 -7.71 -20.54 19.99
N GLY A 869 -7.33 -19.35 19.56
CA GLY A 869 -7.63 -18.09 20.25
C GLY A 869 -8.78 -17.33 19.59
N SER A 870 -9.97 -17.34 20.21
CA SER A 870 -11.17 -16.59 19.78
C SER A 870 -11.51 -16.67 18.28
N CYS A 871 -11.08 -17.71 17.57
CA CYS A 871 -11.32 -17.87 16.12
C CYS A 871 -12.75 -18.39 15.88
N SER A 872 -13.71 -17.47 15.78
CA SER A 872 -15.13 -17.84 15.68
C SER A 872 -15.48 -18.54 14.38
N ALA A 873 -14.91 -18.13 13.25
CA ALA A 873 -15.26 -18.59 11.92
C ALA A 873 -14.40 -19.77 11.44
N LEU A 874 -14.92 -21.00 11.58
CA LEU A 874 -14.31 -22.25 11.12
C LEU A 874 -15.25 -23.01 10.17
N THR A 875 -14.72 -23.66 9.13
CA THR A 875 -15.53 -24.57 8.30
C THR A 875 -15.72 -25.92 8.98
N ASP A 876 -16.67 -26.71 8.47
CA ASP A 876 -16.92 -28.04 9.00
C ASP A 876 -15.72 -28.98 8.80
N GLU A 877 -14.99 -28.84 7.69
CA GLU A 877 -13.79 -29.62 7.39
C GLU A 877 -12.65 -29.32 8.38
N GLU A 878 -12.47 -28.06 8.75
CA GLU A 878 -11.44 -27.65 9.71
C GLU A 878 -11.78 -28.10 11.13
N VAL A 879 -13.05 -28.00 11.53
CA VAL A 879 -13.54 -28.54 12.81
C VAL A 879 -13.29 -30.05 12.86
N ALA A 880 -13.55 -30.76 11.77
CA ALA A 880 -13.28 -32.20 11.68
C ALA A 880 -11.77 -32.50 11.82
N ALA A 881 -10.89 -31.73 11.16
CA ALA A 881 -9.45 -31.89 11.27
C ALA A 881 -8.93 -31.65 12.71
N ILE A 882 -9.48 -30.65 13.41
CA ILE A 882 -9.15 -30.36 14.82
C ILE A 882 -9.59 -31.52 15.73
N LYS A 883 -10.79 -32.05 15.52
CA LYS A 883 -11.29 -33.23 16.27
C LYS A 883 -10.44 -34.47 16.02
N GLU A 884 -9.99 -34.67 14.79
CA GLU A 884 -9.12 -35.78 14.42
C GLU A 884 -7.72 -35.67 15.05
N PHE A 885 -7.17 -34.46 15.16
CA PHE A 885 -5.92 -34.22 15.89
C PHE A 885 -6.04 -34.64 17.36
N MET A 886 -7.14 -34.30 18.03
CA MET A 886 -7.41 -34.76 19.40
C MET A 886 -7.54 -36.28 19.50
N LYS A 887 -8.30 -36.91 18.59
CA LYS A 887 -8.46 -38.37 18.57
C LYS A 887 -7.11 -39.10 18.51
N ASN A 888 -6.16 -38.53 17.78
CA ASN A 888 -4.82 -39.07 17.58
C ASN A 888 -3.81 -38.73 18.69
N GLY A 889 -4.24 -38.11 19.80
CA GLY A 889 -3.40 -37.85 20.97
C GLY A 889 -2.95 -36.39 21.12
N GLY A 890 -3.36 -35.51 20.19
CA GLY A 890 -3.12 -34.08 20.29
C GLY A 890 -3.95 -33.42 21.40
N TRP A 891 -3.42 -32.33 21.95
CA TRP A 891 -4.15 -31.50 22.91
C TRP A 891 -4.63 -30.23 22.22
N VAL A 892 -5.92 -29.93 22.31
CA VAL A 892 -6.49 -28.69 21.79
C VAL A 892 -6.81 -27.78 22.96
N TYR A 893 -6.19 -26.61 23.00
CA TYR A 893 -6.55 -25.52 23.87
C TYR A 893 -7.40 -24.53 23.08
N ALA A 894 -8.65 -24.33 23.45
CA ALA A 894 -9.58 -23.41 22.81
C ALA A 894 -10.11 -22.40 23.83
N ASN A 895 -10.49 -21.21 23.39
CA ASN A 895 -11.10 -20.25 24.30
C ASN A 895 -12.27 -19.46 23.71
N THR A 896 -13.11 -18.95 24.60
CA THR A 896 -14.16 -17.96 24.35
C THR A 896 -15.08 -18.24 23.13
N THR A 897 -14.81 -17.63 21.98
CA THR A 897 -15.71 -17.63 20.82
C THR A 897 -15.30 -18.62 19.72
N VAL A 898 -14.32 -19.49 19.95
CA VAL A 898 -13.85 -20.49 18.96
C VAL A 898 -15.01 -21.32 18.40
N GLY A 899 -15.11 -21.45 17.07
CA GLY A 899 -16.03 -22.39 16.39
C GLY A 899 -17.53 -22.06 16.49
N TRP A 900 -17.89 -20.81 16.75
CA TRP A 900 -19.30 -20.38 16.80
C TRP A 900 -19.90 -19.99 15.46
N GLU A 901 -19.08 -19.73 14.47
CA GLU A 901 -19.48 -19.26 13.15
C GLU A 901 -18.94 -20.22 12.08
N ASP A 902 -19.57 -20.22 10.90
CA ASP A 902 -19.13 -20.99 9.74
C ASP A 902 -18.03 -20.27 8.94
N GLY A 903 -17.68 -20.79 7.75
CA GLY A 903 -16.66 -20.21 6.87
C GLY A 903 -16.98 -18.80 6.33
N LEU A 904 -18.24 -18.37 6.35
CA LEU A 904 -18.66 -17.00 6.01
C LEU A 904 -18.90 -16.15 7.27
N GLY A 905 -18.54 -16.66 8.43
CA GLY A 905 -18.79 -16.01 9.72
C GLY A 905 -20.27 -15.98 10.11
N VAL A 906 -21.13 -16.78 9.48
CA VAL A 906 -22.55 -16.88 9.85
C VAL A 906 -22.66 -17.71 11.12
N ARG A 907 -23.52 -17.26 12.05
CA ARG A 907 -23.70 -17.89 13.34
C ARG A 907 -24.28 -19.31 13.21
N ARG A 908 -23.62 -20.30 13.81
CA ARG A 908 -24.11 -21.68 13.88
C ARG A 908 -25.27 -21.80 14.87
N LYS A 909 -26.22 -22.71 14.57
CA LYS A 909 -27.31 -23.09 15.48
C LYS A 909 -26.76 -23.81 16.72
N GLU A 910 -25.81 -24.71 16.50
CA GLU A 910 -25.10 -25.44 17.55
C GLU A 910 -23.61 -25.14 17.48
N TRP A 911 -22.96 -25.11 18.64
CA TRP A 911 -21.52 -24.85 18.72
C TRP A 911 -20.73 -26.02 18.13
N ALA A 912 -19.68 -25.74 17.36
CA ALA A 912 -18.96 -26.74 16.56
C ALA A 912 -18.30 -27.87 17.39
N PHE A 913 -18.08 -27.64 18.69
CA PHE A 913 -17.44 -28.60 19.61
C PHE A 913 -18.37 -29.07 20.74
N ALA A 914 -19.68 -28.87 20.61
CA ALA A 914 -20.66 -29.28 21.62
C ALA A 914 -20.60 -30.79 21.94
N ASP A 915 -20.32 -31.63 20.94
CA ASP A 915 -20.15 -33.08 21.05
C ASP A 915 -18.87 -33.52 21.78
N VAL A 916 -17.93 -32.60 22.02
CA VAL A 916 -16.66 -32.86 22.71
C VAL A 916 -16.74 -32.49 24.20
N CYS A 917 -17.83 -31.81 24.62
CA CYS A 917 -17.97 -31.19 25.93
C CYS A 917 -19.22 -31.69 26.66
N ASP A 918 -19.27 -31.48 27.98
CA ASP A 918 -20.40 -31.80 28.85
C ASP A 918 -21.05 -30.53 29.43
N PHE A 919 -20.83 -29.38 28.81
CA PHE A 919 -21.28 -28.07 29.26
C PHE A 919 -21.88 -27.27 28.10
N ASP A 920 -22.80 -26.38 28.45
CA ASP A 920 -23.41 -25.44 27.54
C ASP A 920 -22.71 -24.08 27.63
N MET A 921 -22.57 -23.42 26.50
CA MET A 921 -22.02 -22.07 26.44
C MET A 921 -23.08 -21.04 26.09
N LYS A 922 -23.09 -19.91 26.80
CA LYS A 922 -23.93 -18.77 26.45
C LYS A 922 -23.10 -17.69 25.79
N TYR A 923 -23.42 -17.34 24.55
CA TYR A 923 -22.74 -16.29 23.81
C TYR A 923 -23.15 -14.90 24.29
N SER A 924 -22.65 -14.59 25.48
CA SER A 924 -22.80 -13.35 26.23
C SER A 924 -21.47 -13.10 26.92
N PHE A 925 -21.17 -11.85 27.24
CA PHE A 925 -19.91 -11.50 27.86
C PHE A 925 -20.15 -10.89 29.25
N ASN A 926 -19.49 -11.44 30.27
CA ASN A 926 -19.26 -10.73 31.52
C ASN A 926 -17.77 -10.40 31.69
N ARG A 927 -17.46 -9.59 32.69
CA ARG A 927 -16.18 -8.88 32.80
C ARG A 927 -15.44 -9.15 34.13
N PRO A 928 -15.04 -10.40 34.42
CA PRO A 928 -14.25 -10.68 35.61
C PRO A 928 -12.89 -9.99 35.55
N ASP A 929 -12.40 -9.57 36.70
CA ASP A 929 -11.09 -8.94 36.92
C ASP A 929 -10.23 -9.73 37.90
N SER A 930 -10.60 -10.98 38.18
CA SER A 930 -9.90 -11.85 39.11
C SER A 930 -10.13 -13.32 38.81
N VAL A 931 -9.22 -14.16 39.32
CA VAL A 931 -9.35 -15.62 39.35
C VAL A 931 -9.02 -16.14 40.74
N ILE A 932 -9.50 -17.34 41.04
CA ILE A 932 -9.13 -18.12 42.22
C ILE A 932 -8.22 -19.26 41.75
N ASP A 933 -7.01 -19.30 42.31
CA ASP A 933 -6.10 -20.43 42.16
C ASP A 933 -6.62 -21.60 43.02
N PRO A 934 -6.93 -22.76 42.43
CA PRO A 934 -7.50 -23.90 43.17
C PRO A 934 -6.51 -24.52 44.15
N VAL A 935 -5.19 -24.35 43.97
CA VAL A 935 -4.17 -24.94 44.86
C VAL A 935 -4.01 -24.10 46.13
N SER A 936 -3.87 -22.78 45.98
CA SER A 936 -3.68 -21.88 47.12
C SER A 936 -4.98 -21.35 47.72
N GLY A 937 -6.11 -21.46 47.01
CA GLY A 937 -7.39 -20.83 47.36
C GLY A 937 -7.38 -19.30 47.28
N LYS A 938 -6.27 -18.69 46.85
CA LYS A 938 -6.12 -17.23 46.80
C LYS A 938 -6.80 -16.64 45.59
N THR A 939 -7.45 -15.50 45.79
CA THR A 939 -7.95 -14.65 44.71
C THR A 939 -6.80 -13.78 44.20
N VAL A 940 -6.52 -13.85 42.91
CA VAL A 940 -5.58 -12.98 42.21
C VAL A 940 -6.38 -12.01 41.37
N SER A 941 -6.29 -10.72 41.69
CA SER A 941 -6.95 -9.65 40.94
C SER A 941 -6.02 -9.06 39.88
N PHE A 942 -6.61 -8.59 38.80
CA PHE A 942 -5.96 -8.01 37.64
C PHE A 942 -6.42 -6.57 37.44
N ARG A 943 -5.61 -5.76 36.76
CA ARG A 943 -6.06 -4.44 36.29
C ARG A 943 -7.05 -4.59 35.13
N SER A 944 -6.88 -5.63 34.33
CA SER A 944 -7.66 -5.89 33.12
C SER A 944 -8.99 -6.59 33.41
N LYS A 945 -10.07 -6.13 32.75
CA LYS A 945 -11.38 -6.79 32.80
C LYS A 945 -11.54 -7.76 31.63
N LEU A 946 -11.43 -9.05 31.92
CA LEU A 946 -11.41 -10.14 30.93
C LEU A 946 -12.77 -10.29 30.27
N TYR A 947 -12.84 -10.64 28.99
CA TYR A 947 -14.11 -11.04 28.36
C TYR A 947 -14.35 -12.52 28.63
N ASN A 948 -15.38 -12.84 29.41
CA ASN A 948 -15.73 -14.22 29.71
C ASN A 948 -17.05 -14.65 29.07
N VAL A 949 -17.03 -15.82 28.45
CA VAL A 949 -18.19 -16.52 27.89
C VAL A 949 -18.70 -17.52 28.93
N PRO A 950 -19.83 -17.23 29.62
CA PRO A 950 -20.31 -18.07 30.71
C PRO A 950 -20.68 -19.47 30.23
N VAL A 951 -20.38 -20.44 31.08
CA VAL A 951 -20.75 -21.85 30.91
C VAL A 951 -21.83 -22.26 31.91
N SER A 952 -22.70 -23.19 31.52
CA SER A 952 -23.73 -23.80 32.36
C SER A 952 -23.79 -25.31 32.15
N GLY A 953 -24.48 -26.04 33.03
CA GLY A 953 -24.66 -27.49 32.86
C GLY A 953 -23.40 -28.34 33.08
N VAL A 954 -22.29 -27.75 33.54
CA VAL A 954 -21.01 -28.42 33.77
C VAL A 954 -21.17 -29.61 34.73
N LYS A 955 -20.95 -30.85 34.26
CA LYS A 955 -21.05 -32.06 35.09
C LYS A 955 -19.80 -32.26 35.93
N ASP A 956 -18.62 -32.26 35.31
CA ASP A 956 -17.35 -32.23 36.03
C ASP A 956 -16.86 -30.79 36.22
N LYS A 957 -16.95 -30.31 37.47
CA LYS A 957 -16.53 -28.96 37.85
C LYS A 957 -15.02 -28.84 38.11
N SER A 958 -14.21 -29.89 37.91
CA SER A 958 -12.75 -29.78 38.03
C SER A 958 -12.22 -28.66 37.11
N SER A 959 -11.33 -27.81 37.63
CA SER A 959 -10.82 -26.66 36.88
C SER A 959 -9.48 -26.19 37.42
N ARG A 960 -8.53 -25.87 36.51
CA ARG A 960 -7.20 -25.32 36.87
C ARG A 960 -7.26 -23.90 37.41
N LEU A 961 -8.31 -23.14 37.06
CA LEU A 961 -8.56 -21.79 37.55
C LEU A 961 -10.05 -21.57 37.67
N TRP A 962 -10.49 -20.73 38.60
CA TRP A 962 -11.91 -20.44 38.78
C TRP A 962 -12.15 -18.93 38.69
N LEU A 963 -13.25 -18.51 38.05
CA LEU A 963 -13.66 -17.11 38.10
C LEU A 963 -14.32 -16.76 39.44
N LYS A 964 -15.01 -17.74 40.02
CA LYS A 964 -15.58 -17.74 41.37
C LYS A 964 -15.89 -19.19 41.77
N LYS A 965 -16.24 -19.42 43.04
CA LYS A 965 -16.46 -20.75 43.65
C LYS A 965 -17.28 -21.74 42.81
N ASP A 966 -18.24 -21.27 42.00
CA ASP A 966 -19.12 -22.09 41.15
C ASP A 966 -19.03 -21.77 39.65
N GLN A 967 -17.96 -21.12 39.21
CA GLN A 967 -17.72 -20.82 37.79
C GLN A 967 -16.29 -21.23 37.42
N PRO A 968 -16.12 -22.43 36.84
CA PRO A 968 -14.81 -22.85 36.35
C PRO A 968 -14.37 -21.96 35.20
N MET A 969 -13.07 -21.68 35.12
CA MET A 969 -12.47 -20.93 34.02
C MET A 969 -11.81 -21.85 32.99
N ILE A 970 -11.24 -22.99 33.42
CA ILE A 970 -10.47 -23.91 32.57
C ILE A 970 -11.05 -25.30 32.69
N LEU A 971 -11.72 -25.76 31.64
CA LEU A 971 -12.40 -27.05 31.60
C LEU A 971 -11.60 -28.04 30.75
N GLU A 972 -11.34 -29.25 31.25
CA GLU A 972 -10.56 -30.27 30.56
C GLU A 972 -11.39 -31.53 30.29
N ARG A 973 -11.40 -32.02 29.05
CA ARG A 973 -12.09 -33.25 28.65
C ARG A 973 -11.18 -34.14 27.83
N ASN A 974 -11.17 -35.44 28.11
CA ASN A 974 -10.51 -36.41 27.25
C ASN A 974 -11.37 -36.63 26.01
N TYR A 975 -10.72 -36.70 24.84
CA TYR A 975 -11.40 -36.99 23.58
C TYR A 975 -10.50 -37.86 22.70
N GLY A 976 -10.92 -39.11 22.46
CA GLY A 976 -10.05 -40.14 21.91
C GLY A 976 -8.80 -40.34 22.79
N LYS A 977 -7.60 -40.27 22.19
CA LYS A 977 -6.32 -40.38 22.93
C LYS A 977 -5.80 -39.04 23.46
N GLY A 978 -6.45 -37.94 23.08
CA GLY A 978 -6.01 -36.57 23.37
C GLY A 978 -6.91 -35.87 24.38
N LYS A 979 -6.76 -34.55 24.44
CA LYS A 979 -7.45 -33.70 25.43
C LYS A 979 -7.97 -32.42 24.77
N PHE A 980 -9.17 -32.02 25.14
CA PHE A 980 -9.76 -30.72 24.86
C PHE A 980 -9.72 -29.87 26.13
N ILE A 981 -9.12 -28.68 26.05
CA ILE A 981 -9.00 -27.71 27.14
C ILE A 981 -9.73 -26.45 26.70
N TYR A 982 -10.76 -26.05 27.43
CA TYR A 982 -11.56 -24.87 27.12
C TYR A 982 -11.39 -23.80 28.19
N GLN A 983 -10.90 -22.63 27.79
CA GLN A 983 -10.81 -21.44 28.63
C GLN A 983 -11.99 -20.49 28.38
N THR A 984 -12.75 -20.19 29.42
CA THR A 984 -13.98 -19.39 29.30
C THR A 984 -13.73 -17.89 29.12
N ALA A 985 -12.58 -17.36 29.61
CA ALA A 985 -12.26 -15.94 29.60
C ALA A 985 -11.04 -15.59 28.74
N SER A 986 -11.06 -14.50 27.97
CA SER A 986 -9.92 -14.05 27.17
C SER A 986 -8.78 -13.55 28.06
N MET A 987 -7.57 -14.05 27.86
CA MET A 987 -6.37 -13.57 28.57
C MET A 987 -5.34 -12.99 27.62
N GLY A 988 -5.06 -13.65 26.49
CA GLY A 988 -4.09 -13.18 25.50
C GLY A 988 -4.43 -11.81 24.95
N LEU A 989 -5.72 -11.52 24.74
CA LEU A 989 -6.24 -10.25 24.24
C LEU A 989 -5.75 -9.04 25.04
N HIS A 990 -5.67 -9.18 26.36
CA HIS A 990 -5.28 -8.10 27.27
C HIS A 990 -3.76 -7.98 27.44
N LEU A 991 -3.00 -8.99 27.02
CA LEU A 991 -1.53 -9.05 27.11
C LEU A 991 -0.84 -8.82 25.74
N CYS A 992 -1.62 -8.53 24.70
CA CYS A 992 -1.13 -8.26 23.37
C CYS A 992 -0.60 -6.81 23.26
N ALA A 993 0.72 -6.66 23.27
CA ALA A 993 1.37 -5.41 22.92
C ALA A 993 1.24 -5.13 21.41
N GLY A 994 0.96 -3.88 21.06
CA GLY A 994 1.07 -3.39 19.69
C GLY A 994 2.49 -2.96 19.33
N GLU A 995 2.73 -2.69 18.05
CA GLU A 995 3.98 -2.08 17.61
C GLU A 995 4.09 -0.62 18.10
N GLY A 996 5.28 -0.22 18.56
CA GLY A 996 5.57 1.19 18.86
C GLY A 996 5.81 1.97 17.57
N TYR A 997 5.19 3.13 17.42
CA TYR A 997 5.45 4.02 16.29
C TYR A 997 6.27 5.21 16.74
N VAL A 998 7.37 5.49 16.04
CA VAL A 998 8.23 6.63 16.34
C VAL A 998 7.42 7.92 16.34
N SER A 999 7.71 8.81 17.30
CA SER A 999 6.98 10.06 17.54
C SER A 999 5.51 9.88 18.00
N LYS A 1000 5.09 8.65 18.35
CA LYS A 1000 3.82 8.38 19.03
C LYS A 1000 4.06 7.97 20.49
N LYS A 1001 3.01 8.11 21.30
CA LYS A 1001 3.00 7.65 22.69
C LYS A 1001 2.97 6.12 22.73
N TRP A 1002 3.71 5.54 23.65
CA TRP A 1002 3.64 4.13 23.97
C TRP A 1002 2.45 3.88 24.90
N GLU A 1003 1.50 3.05 24.49
CA GLU A 1003 0.23 2.87 25.20
C GLU A 1003 0.13 1.54 25.97
N PHE A 1004 1.02 0.59 25.69
CA PHE A 1004 0.98 -0.74 26.29
C PHE A 1004 1.70 -0.76 27.65
N GLU A 1005 1.00 -1.28 28.65
CA GLU A 1005 1.55 -1.54 29.97
C GLU A 1005 1.16 -2.99 30.35
N PRO A 1006 2.12 -3.89 30.58
CA PRO A 1006 1.82 -5.25 31.01
C PRO A 1006 1.00 -5.27 32.30
N ASP A 1007 0.01 -6.14 32.37
CA ASP A 1007 -0.68 -6.48 33.62
C ASP A 1007 0.06 -7.67 34.25
N THR A 1008 1.00 -7.39 35.14
CA THR A 1008 1.96 -8.39 35.65
C THR A 1008 1.28 -9.54 36.40
N ALA A 1009 0.18 -9.26 37.10
CA ALA A 1009 -0.60 -10.29 37.79
C ALA A 1009 -1.29 -11.23 36.78
N LEU A 1010 -1.91 -10.66 35.74
CA LEU A 1010 -2.53 -11.43 34.66
C LEU A 1010 -1.51 -12.24 33.86
N GLU A 1011 -0.40 -11.61 33.47
CA GLU A 1011 0.68 -12.27 32.74
C GLU A 1011 1.29 -13.41 33.55
N GLY A 1012 1.48 -13.21 34.87
CA GLY A 1012 1.99 -14.27 35.76
C GLY A 1012 1.06 -15.49 35.84
N VAL A 1013 -0.25 -15.27 36.04
CA VAL A 1013 -1.24 -16.36 36.06
C VAL A 1013 -1.27 -17.09 34.72
N PHE A 1014 -1.34 -16.35 33.61
CA PHE A 1014 -1.46 -16.95 32.28
C PHE A 1014 -0.18 -17.68 31.86
N SER A 1015 0.99 -17.12 32.17
CA SER A 1015 2.32 -17.73 31.97
C SER A 1015 2.44 -19.08 32.68
N ASN A 1016 2.10 -19.13 33.97
CA ASN A 1016 2.16 -20.36 34.76
C ASN A 1016 1.20 -21.44 34.22
N MET A 1017 0.01 -21.03 33.82
CA MET A 1017 -0.98 -21.93 33.23
C MET A 1017 -0.49 -22.50 31.88
N MET A 1018 0.05 -21.65 31.00
CA MET A 1018 0.60 -22.08 29.71
C MET A 1018 1.78 -23.03 29.89
N LEU A 1019 2.71 -22.73 30.80
CA LEU A 1019 3.81 -23.62 31.14
C LEU A 1019 3.32 -24.97 31.66
N ALA A 1020 2.33 -24.99 32.56
CA ALA A 1020 1.79 -26.22 33.10
C ALA A 1020 1.17 -27.10 31.99
N ILE A 1021 0.33 -26.51 31.14
CA ILE A 1021 -0.33 -27.23 30.02
C ILE A 1021 0.72 -27.77 29.04
N VAL A 1022 1.67 -26.92 28.62
CA VAL A 1022 2.67 -27.30 27.63
C VAL A 1022 3.63 -28.35 28.20
N ASN A 1023 4.10 -28.21 29.44
CA ASN A 1023 5.00 -29.17 30.07
C ASN A 1023 4.32 -30.53 30.27
N GLU A 1024 3.04 -30.57 30.66
CA GLU A 1024 2.30 -31.82 30.77
C GLU A 1024 2.13 -32.50 29.41
N ALA A 1025 1.72 -31.75 28.38
CA ALA A 1025 1.53 -32.27 27.02
C ALA A 1025 2.83 -32.71 26.33
N SER A 1026 3.94 -32.03 26.64
CA SER A 1026 5.27 -32.30 26.04
C SER A 1026 6.17 -33.21 26.88
N ALA A 1027 5.75 -33.60 28.09
CA ALA A 1027 6.61 -34.22 29.10
C ALA A 1027 7.84 -33.37 29.48
N GLY A 1028 7.68 -32.04 29.49
CA GLY A 1028 8.71 -31.10 29.95
C GLY A 1028 9.93 -31.02 29.05
N ARG A 1029 9.80 -31.31 27.75
CA ARG A 1029 10.91 -31.43 26.77
C ARG A 1029 11.79 -30.19 26.57
N TRP A 1030 11.38 -29.05 27.12
CA TRP A 1030 12.12 -27.79 27.08
C TRP A 1030 11.99 -27.05 28.41
N GLN A 1031 13.11 -26.71 29.04
CA GLN A 1031 13.15 -25.92 30.27
C GLN A 1031 14.31 -24.94 30.26
N THR A 1032 14.13 -23.76 30.85
CA THR A 1032 15.19 -22.76 30.94
C THR A 1032 15.00 -21.79 32.10
N ASN A 1033 16.09 -21.18 32.57
CA ASN A 1033 16.09 -20.07 33.53
C ASN A 1033 16.27 -18.68 32.85
N LEU A 1034 16.17 -18.61 31.51
CA LEU A 1034 16.30 -17.36 30.78
C LEU A 1034 15.35 -16.29 31.35
N PRO A 1035 15.81 -15.04 31.53
CA PRO A 1035 14.95 -13.96 32.01
C PRO A 1035 14.04 -13.45 30.90
N ALA A 1036 12.85 -12.97 31.28
CA ALA A 1036 11.94 -12.29 30.36
C ALA A 1036 12.67 -11.17 29.59
N GLY A 1037 12.35 -11.05 28.30
CA GLY A 1037 13.02 -10.12 27.39
C GLY A 1037 14.22 -10.72 26.65
N VAL A 1038 14.60 -11.98 26.90
CA VAL A 1038 15.46 -12.74 25.98
C VAL A 1038 14.58 -13.56 25.05
N LEU A 1039 14.53 -13.19 23.78
CA LEU A 1039 13.75 -13.93 22.78
C LEU A 1039 14.49 -15.20 22.39
N THR A 1040 13.75 -16.28 22.13
CA THR A 1040 14.33 -17.56 21.71
C THR A 1040 13.54 -18.28 20.62
N THR A 1041 14.27 -18.99 19.77
CA THR A 1041 13.72 -19.98 18.83
C THR A 1041 14.56 -21.26 18.83
N LEU A 1042 13.92 -22.38 18.46
CA LEU A 1042 14.53 -23.70 18.42
C LEU A 1042 14.32 -24.33 17.05
N TYR A 1043 15.42 -24.67 16.38
CA TYR A 1043 15.42 -25.27 15.05
C TYR A 1043 16.22 -26.56 15.01
N LYS A 1044 15.91 -27.40 14.02
CA LYS A 1044 16.64 -28.61 13.67
C LYS A 1044 16.93 -28.66 12.18
N ASN A 1045 18.17 -29.02 11.82
CA ASN A 1045 18.58 -29.35 10.45
C ASN A 1045 19.40 -30.65 10.48
N GLY A 1046 18.84 -31.74 9.95
CA GLY A 1046 19.45 -33.06 10.06
C GLY A 1046 19.72 -33.44 11.51
N ASN A 1047 20.99 -33.67 11.86
CA ASN A 1047 21.42 -34.01 13.23
C ASN A 1047 21.90 -32.80 14.06
N ARG A 1048 21.80 -31.58 13.51
CA ARG A 1048 22.14 -30.34 14.22
C ARG A 1048 20.89 -29.66 14.75
N TRP A 1049 20.94 -29.25 16.00
CA TRP A 1049 19.97 -28.33 16.58
C TRP A 1049 20.58 -26.95 16.72
N SER A 1050 19.75 -25.92 16.63
CA SER A 1050 20.14 -24.53 16.79
C SER A 1050 19.16 -23.83 17.74
N ILE A 1051 19.69 -23.30 18.84
CA ILE A 1051 18.95 -22.42 19.76
C ILE A 1051 19.41 -21.00 19.48
N HIS A 1052 18.48 -20.14 19.12
CA HIS A 1052 18.80 -18.73 18.96
C HIS A 1052 18.36 -17.95 20.19
N LEU A 1053 19.16 -16.97 20.59
CA LEU A 1053 18.93 -16.11 21.75
C LEU A 1053 19.17 -14.65 21.36
N LEU A 1054 18.21 -13.77 21.62
CA LEU A 1054 18.30 -12.33 21.36
C LEU A 1054 17.92 -11.54 22.61
N ASN A 1055 18.84 -10.72 23.10
CA ASN A 1055 18.65 -9.88 24.28
C ASN A 1055 17.85 -8.61 23.93
N THR A 1056 16.69 -8.42 24.55
CA THR A 1056 15.84 -7.23 24.41
C THR A 1056 15.30 -6.71 25.75
N ARG A 1057 15.91 -7.09 26.88
CA ARG A 1057 15.37 -6.89 28.25
C ARG A 1057 14.98 -5.45 28.62
N ASN A 1058 15.56 -4.42 27.97
CA ASN A 1058 15.32 -3.01 28.28
C ASN A 1058 14.43 -2.28 27.23
N ASN A 1059 13.66 -3.03 26.43
CA ASN A 1059 12.94 -2.47 25.30
C ASN A 1059 11.61 -1.78 25.64
N LEU A 1060 10.91 -2.21 26.69
CA LEU A 1060 9.60 -1.67 27.05
C LEU A 1060 9.71 -0.23 27.54
N LEU A 1061 8.81 0.62 27.06
CA LEU A 1061 8.72 2.03 27.44
C LEU A 1061 7.57 2.22 28.44
N PRO A 1062 7.70 3.12 29.43
CA PRO A 1062 6.56 3.48 30.28
C PRO A 1062 5.38 4.01 29.45
N LYS A 1063 4.16 3.79 29.94
CA LYS A 1063 2.95 4.27 29.28
C LYS A 1063 2.94 5.81 29.19
N GLY A 1064 2.63 6.34 28.01
CA GLY A 1064 2.53 7.78 27.72
C GLY A 1064 3.83 8.42 27.20
N GLU A 1065 4.96 7.74 27.32
CA GLU A 1065 6.26 8.18 26.81
C GLU A 1065 6.34 8.10 25.28
N ILE A 1066 7.21 8.90 24.66
CA ILE A 1066 7.35 8.99 23.20
C ILE A 1066 8.39 7.99 22.68
N VAL A 1067 8.01 7.20 21.68
CA VAL A 1067 8.94 6.28 20.99
C VAL A 1067 9.95 7.10 20.15
N THR A 1068 11.25 6.85 20.36
CA THR A 1068 12.36 7.51 19.66
C THR A 1068 12.89 6.67 18.48
N TYR A 1069 13.68 7.28 17.59
CA TYR A 1069 14.30 6.58 16.46
C TYR A 1069 15.45 5.63 16.87
N GLY A 1070 16.19 5.97 17.93
CA GLY A 1070 17.34 5.19 18.41
C GLY A 1070 17.02 4.28 19.59
N VAL A 1071 18.08 3.73 20.17
CA VAL A 1071 18.05 2.96 21.42
C VAL A 1071 18.82 3.70 22.52
N PRO A 1072 18.53 3.49 23.82
CA PRO A 1072 19.33 4.05 24.91
C PRO A 1072 20.71 3.38 24.99
N ALA A 1073 21.66 3.98 25.71
CA ALA A 1073 23.03 3.46 25.81
C ALA A 1073 23.12 2.06 26.45
N ASP A 1074 22.17 1.73 27.31
CA ASP A 1074 22.02 0.47 28.04
C ASP A 1074 20.94 -0.46 27.40
N ALA A 1075 20.76 -0.39 26.07
CA ALA A 1075 19.75 -1.16 25.35
C ALA A 1075 19.86 -2.69 25.52
N PHE A 1076 21.06 -3.20 25.75
CA PHE A 1076 21.36 -4.63 25.86
C PHE A 1076 22.07 -4.93 27.18
N PRO A 1077 21.38 -4.88 28.32
CA PRO A 1077 22.01 -5.14 29.61
C PRO A 1077 22.46 -6.61 29.71
N PRO A 1078 23.60 -6.92 30.35
CA PRO A 1078 24.06 -8.29 30.50
C PRO A 1078 23.05 -9.14 31.30
N LEU A 1079 23.15 -10.46 31.13
CA LEU A 1079 22.39 -11.39 31.97
C LEU A 1079 22.90 -11.33 33.42
N GLU A 1080 21.98 -11.51 34.37
CA GLU A 1080 22.33 -11.54 35.82
C GLU A 1080 22.96 -12.87 36.24
N LYS A 1081 22.67 -13.95 35.52
CA LYS A 1081 23.11 -15.33 35.77
C LYS A 1081 23.28 -16.04 34.45
N ASP A 1082 24.13 -17.07 34.44
CA ASP A 1082 24.30 -17.94 33.27
C ASP A 1082 22.96 -18.56 32.85
N ALA A 1083 22.76 -18.65 31.53
CA ALA A 1083 21.56 -19.26 30.99
C ALA A 1083 21.71 -20.78 30.96
N VAL A 1084 20.82 -21.46 31.67
CA VAL A 1084 20.70 -22.92 31.72
C VAL A 1084 19.53 -23.33 30.85
N ILE A 1085 19.78 -24.24 29.91
CA ILE A 1085 18.77 -24.76 29.00
C ILE A 1085 18.80 -26.28 29.06
N THR A 1086 17.63 -26.88 29.27
CA THR A 1086 17.44 -28.33 29.25
C THR A 1086 16.54 -28.73 28.09
N LEU A 1087 17.03 -29.67 27.29
CA LEU A 1087 16.37 -30.25 26.11
C LEU A 1087 16.34 -31.76 26.24
N PHE A 1088 15.24 -32.40 25.85
CA PHE A 1088 15.08 -33.85 25.91
C PHE A 1088 15.01 -34.48 24.50
N ASP A 1089 15.16 -35.80 24.40
CA ASP A 1089 15.21 -36.57 23.14
C ASP A 1089 16.43 -36.30 22.23
N LEU A 1090 17.57 -35.91 22.84
CA LEU A 1090 18.83 -35.71 22.14
C LEU A 1090 19.76 -36.92 22.36
N GLU A 1091 19.63 -37.92 21.49
CA GLU A 1091 20.53 -39.07 21.48
C GLU A 1091 21.89 -38.68 20.88
N ASP A 1092 22.98 -39.12 21.54
CA ASP A 1092 24.35 -39.03 21.02
C ASP A 1092 24.89 -37.61 20.71
N VAL A 1093 24.68 -36.65 21.61
CA VAL A 1093 25.28 -35.31 21.51
C VAL A 1093 26.81 -35.38 21.51
N LYS A 1094 27.43 -34.87 20.45
CA LYS A 1094 28.89 -34.86 20.24
C LYS A 1094 29.53 -33.55 20.66
N GLN A 1095 28.90 -32.43 20.33
CA GLN A 1095 29.45 -31.10 20.57
C GLN A 1095 28.33 -30.09 20.80
N VAL A 1096 28.58 -29.14 21.70
CA VAL A 1096 27.76 -27.94 21.88
C VAL A 1096 28.66 -26.72 21.74
N ARG A 1097 28.25 -25.74 20.92
CA ARG A 1097 29.04 -24.54 20.65
C ARG A 1097 28.18 -23.29 20.47
N ALA A 1098 28.63 -22.17 21.00
CA ALA A 1098 28.05 -20.85 20.79
C ALA A 1098 28.76 -20.10 19.65
N VAL A 1099 27.99 -19.43 18.80
CA VAL A 1099 28.47 -18.54 17.73
C VAL A 1099 27.65 -17.24 17.73
N SER A 1100 28.26 -16.13 17.37
CA SER A 1100 27.63 -14.81 17.42
C SER A 1100 28.38 -13.80 16.56
N PRO A 1101 27.72 -12.77 16.00
CA PRO A 1101 28.40 -11.58 15.49
C PRO A 1101 29.11 -10.76 16.57
N ASP A 1102 28.78 -10.97 17.86
CA ASP A 1102 29.29 -10.19 18.99
C ASP A 1102 30.67 -10.66 19.52
N PHE A 1103 31.18 -11.79 19.00
CA PHE A 1103 32.50 -12.32 19.32
C PHE A 1103 33.06 -13.21 18.19
N ALA A 1104 34.38 -13.30 18.07
CA ALA A 1104 35.03 -14.04 16.99
C ALA A 1104 35.15 -15.56 17.27
N GLY A 1105 34.70 -16.34 16.29
CA GLY A 1105 34.81 -17.81 16.26
C GLY A 1105 33.85 -18.52 17.22
N ALA A 1106 33.74 -19.84 17.06
CA ALA A 1106 32.91 -20.67 17.94
C ALA A 1106 33.51 -20.80 19.34
N ARG A 1107 32.65 -20.95 20.36
CA ARG A 1107 33.00 -21.23 21.75
C ARG A 1107 32.34 -22.53 22.18
N ASN A 1108 33.12 -23.52 22.61
CA ASN A 1108 32.56 -24.77 23.14
C ASN A 1108 31.82 -24.49 24.45
N LEU A 1109 30.66 -25.11 24.64
CA LEU A 1109 29.88 -25.02 25.87
C LEU A 1109 29.90 -26.35 26.62
N GLU A 1110 29.86 -26.27 27.95
CA GLU A 1110 29.68 -27.45 28.79
C GLU A 1110 28.22 -27.93 28.74
N PHE A 1111 28.04 -29.25 28.74
CA PHE A 1111 26.72 -29.87 28.84
C PHE A 1111 26.79 -31.17 29.66
N LYS A 1112 25.68 -31.50 30.31
CA LYS A 1112 25.49 -32.73 31.09
C LYS A 1112 24.33 -33.52 30.51
N LYS A 1113 24.50 -34.83 30.35
CA LYS A 1113 23.38 -35.72 30.01
C LYS A 1113 22.47 -35.87 31.23
N ASN A 1114 21.17 -35.79 31.02
CA ASN A 1114 20.18 -36.01 32.07
C ASN A 1114 19.70 -37.48 32.05
N SER A 1115 19.14 -37.94 33.17
CA SER A 1115 18.72 -39.33 33.39
C SER A 1115 17.58 -39.80 32.47
N THR A 1116 16.91 -38.87 31.79
CA THR A 1116 15.74 -39.11 30.94
C THR A 1116 16.04 -39.00 29.43
N GLY A 1117 17.31 -38.96 29.01
CA GLY A 1117 17.69 -39.05 27.59
C GLY A 1117 17.85 -37.71 26.84
N GLY A 1118 18.19 -36.64 27.54
CA GLY A 1118 18.43 -35.29 27.06
C GLY A 1118 19.73 -34.67 27.58
N ILE A 1119 19.89 -33.36 27.38
CA ILE A 1119 21.03 -32.59 27.90
C ILE A 1119 20.58 -31.33 28.65
N THR A 1120 21.40 -30.93 29.61
CA THR A 1120 21.38 -29.59 30.21
C THR A 1120 22.68 -28.90 29.84
N LEU A 1121 22.59 -27.72 29.22
CA LEU A 1121 23.74 -26.90 28.83
C LEU A 1121 23.72 -25.56 29.56
N THR A 1122 24.89 -24.96 29.72
CA THR A 1122 25.08 -23.64 30.33
C THR A 1122 25.72 -22.69 29.32
N LEU A 1123 25.08 -21.54 29.08
CA LEU A 1123 25.65 -20.43 28.33
C LEU A 1123 26.12 -19.34 29.32
N PRO A 1124 27.43 -19.09 29.42
CA PRO A 1124 28.00 -18.01 30.24
C PRO A 1124 27.44 -16.64 29.87
N VAL A 1125 27.25 -15.76 30.87
CA VAL A 1125 26.67 -14.41 30.69
C VAL A 1125 27.41 -13.56 29.64
N GLU A 1126 28.72 -13.70 29.50
CA GLU A 1126 29.55 -12.94 28.55
C GLU A 1126 29.34 -13.35 27.09
N LEU A 1127 28.73 -14.52 26.86
CA LEU A 1127 28.45 -15.06 25.53
C LEU A 1127 27.05 -14.71 25.01
N LEU A 1128 26.25 -13.89 25.73
CA LEU A 1128 25.03 -13.27 25.18
C LEU A 1128 25.06 -11.76 25.43
N LYS A 1129 25.60 -11.00 24.45
CA LYS A 1129 25.53 -9.53 24.44
C LYS A 1129 24.23 -9.06 23.81
N VAL A 1130 24.14 -9.18 22.49
CA VAL A 1130 22.94 -8.89 21.70
C VAL A 1130 22.33 -10.19 21.21
N TYR A 1131 23.09 -11.01 20.48
CA TYR A 1131 22.54 -12.16 19.78
C TYR A 1131 23.50 -13.35 19.73
N THR A 1132 23.04 -14.55 20.07
CA THR A 1132 23.86 -15.77 20.07
C THR A 1132 23.08 -16.96 19.54
N ILE A 1133 23.75 -17.82 18.77
CA ILE A 1133 23.25 -19.12 18.33
C ILE A 1133 24.04 -20.21 19.06
N ILE A 1134 23.34 -21.15 19.69
CA ILE A 1134 23.91 -22.37 20.26
C ILE A 1134 23.64 -23.51 19.29
N HIS A 1135 24.68 -24.11 18.73
CA HIS A 1135 24.59 -25.33 17.95
C HIS A 1135 24.84 -26.56 18.81
N ILE A 1136 23.99 -27.56 18.65
CA ILE A 1136 24.12 -28.88 19.27
C ILE A 1136 24.23 -29.90 18.14
N ASP A 1137 25.42 -30.45 17.94
CA ASP A 1137 25.72 -31.46 16.92
C ASP A 1137 25.54 -32.86 17.52
N CYS A 1138 24.60 -33.65 16.97
CA CYS A 1138 24.30 -35.02 17.40
C CYS A 1138 24.84 -36.05 16.39
N GLY A 1139 25.09 -37.29 16.83
CA GLY A 1139 25.45 -38.41 15.96
C GLY A 1139 24.31 -38.86 15.05
N GLU A 1140 24.64 -39.60 13.99
CA GLU A 1140 23.63 -40.28 13.16
C GLU A 1140 22.93 -41.35 13.99
N LYS A 1141 21.59 -41.34 14.01
CA LYS A 1141 20.83 -42.49 14.55
C LYS A 1141 21.19 -43.71 13.72
N LYS A 1142 21.84 -44.71 14.35
CA LYS A 1142 21.94 -46.06 13.76
C LYS A 1142 20.50 -46.54 13.52
N ARG A 1143 20.15 -46.73 12.25
CA ARG A 1143 18.84 -47.23 11.83
C ARG A 1143 18.55 -48.60 12.41
#